data_AF-A0A960SW16-F1
#
_entry.id   AF-A0A960SW16-F1
#
_cell.length_a   1.000
_cell.length_b   1.000
_cell.length_c   1.000
_cell.angle_alpha   90.00
_cell.angle_beta   90.00
_cell.angle_gamma   90.00
#
_symmetry.space_group_name_H-M   'P 1'
#
loop_
_entity.id
_entity.type
_entity.pdbx_description
1 polymer ?
#
loop_
_entity_poly.entity_id
_entity_poly.type
_entity_poly.pdbx_seq_one_letter_code
_entity_poly.pdbx_strand_id
1 'polypeptide(L)'
;MKTHAITCLFLTLVSGITLAGTFRSIAVRDLDFAARDGELDTALATETGSWWFSSTEVRMRPEGYLRFEFPENRRQLPQGDGKVVFADDEAAAPSGVISLRPGKDGAPTRDFAFTIDRAKASACDESEFLAARREWAGARADRHLPGTAWFKHLAGKRDANAPAFAASGLDGTFAIFSGGRAVSENLALDRDLLLAGNAGTNPDAVPISDIEGITVKAIDWSARLPEGEVNVDPLAGFIPHDQHALFAPSLPDFLDLIDRVQREAGPVVQSLSSRDAYRGLADRYRRQLGLDVPSAAARLLPAKSVALTGGDPFFATGTDVAFLFETDRPEALFDALAAAIRLSTGLKGAAADNGESLAFVNDDRSRSSHLMRVNQLVVVANSRAQLDRIAAVARGDSPSLGSTDEFRFFRHRYPLGGDEDAFVFLSDAAIRRWCGPETRIGASRRNRALAALNELTSRSISGTGAGDDFAPLLGKVEIQAGRAISERHGSAEFLTPVSELRLDRASVAEKEAYLRWKSGYEQGWARVFDPIAARISLSKNSADLDLTVLPLTIGSEYREIMEFAGDAELPPMARLRPQDSVFHLAMAIDPSSEAFKSLDQQLVPMLPGLRVNPLSWVDSSVSLSFGKSLFWQRIGKDGSTGFDDIANIPMALRIGVRSRLNLGLFLTGVRGAIESSAPDTMRWETRKYGERSYVVVSEKDADSGITGLRIHYAILPKALLLSLDERSLFRAMDREDQKFSEEETAALPASRSLLAVADTGFLAASSPMFFGDNGHSVRATKSWQAIPILNEWHRLFPDEKPAAVHQRLFGTTISCPGGKGYRWNEAALTMESVAYGHPSAPREDGELIGIIPRFPYLQSGIDFEDDGLRLRFRAGPAPSSPAPAPREPGPKLAELADLVTLKPGRVLHYAGRDSAGGHTWSWQVTATEETPRGTRITTSEPWKGPEEFGHFHNTLLLADDGLHQVSWKDEDGSCTFLTPVLDIPADLRSGSVRSSSSRGEHKSTDEDGKPLTEPVLNETEITVLGTETVEVPAGTFENCVKIELYQEGVWGSYFHRTRRHQWYHPGTGLVRSVDLTGVEPTMDLQRIEEPAGE
;
A
#
# COMPACT_ATOMS: atom_id res chain seq x y z
N MET A 1 37.54 -36.39 36.54
CA MET A 1 38.33 -35.18 36.85
C MET A 1 38.42 -34.14 35.73
N LYS A 2 37.83 -34.33 34.53
CA LYS A 2 37.75 -33.27 33.49
C LYS A 2 36.37 -32.59 33.35
N THR A 3 35.36 -33.02 34.12
CA THR A 3 33.99 -32.49 34.06
C THR A 3 33.70 -31.43 35.14
N HIS A 4 34.62 -31.19 36.09
CA HIS A 4 34.45 -30.15 37.12
C HIS A 4 35.18 -28.84 36.79
N ALA A 5 36.09 -28.82 35.80
CA ALA A 5 36.82 -27.62 35.41
C ALA A 5 36.05 -26.75 34.40
N ILE A 6 35.10 -27.32 33.64
CA ILE A 6 34.31 -26.58 32.63
C ILE A 6 33.04 -25.98 33.27
N THR A 7 32.44 -26.66 34.25
CA THR A 7 31.29 -26.14 35.01
C THR A 7 31.68 -24.98 35.93
N CYS A 8 32.90 -24.98 36.48
CA CYS A 8 33.42 -23.85 37.26
C CYS A 8 33.89 -22.66 36.41
N LEU A 9 34.03 -22.80 35.08
CA LEU A 9 34.34 -21.65 34.20
C LEU A 9 33.06 -20.97 33.69
N PHE A 10 31.94 -21.70 33.59
CA PHE A 10 30.64 -21.13 33.24
C PHE A 10 29.93 -20.49 34.44
N LEU A 11 30.11 -21.00 35.66
CA LEU A 11 29.47 -20.44 36.86
C LEU A 11 30.11 -19.13 37.35
N THR A 12 31.38 -18.84 37.03
CA THR A 12 32.01 -17.53 37.34
C THR A 12 31.76 -16.45 36.28
N LEU A 13 31.23 -16.80 35.10
CA LEU A 13 30.74 -15.84 34.10
C LEU A 13 29.25 -15.48 34.28
N VAL A 14 28.54 -16.16 35.18
CA VAL A 14 27.08 -16.03 35.37
C VAL A 14 26.71 -15.35 36.70
N SER A 15 27.68 -14.90 37.50
CA SER A 15 27.46 -14.09 38.70
C SER A 15 28.18 -12.75 38.56
N GLY A 16 27.52 -11.76 37.94
CA GLY A 16 28.13 -10.44 37.76
C GLY A 16 27.29 -9.43 36.98
N ILE A 17 26.03 -9.21 37.36
CA ILE A 17 25.36 -7.92 37.10
C ILE A 17 24.69 -7.44 38.40
N THR A 18 25.49 -7.34 39.46
CA THR A 18 25.39 -6.17 40.32
C THR A 18 26.26 -5.11 39.65
N LEU A 19 25.72 -3.95 39.29
CA LEU A 19 26.54 -2.83 38.85
C LEU A 19 27.37 -2.34 40.06
N ALA A 20 28.45 -3.04 40.36
CA ALA A 20 29.49 -2.52 41.24
C ALA A 20 30.30 -1.49 40.44
N GLY A 21 29.67 -0.35 40.15
CA GLY A 21 30.22 0.75 39.36
C GLY A 21 29.97 2.09 40.04
N THR A 22 30.88 3.02 39.84
CA THR A 22 30.68 4.44 40.18
C THR A 22 29.74 5.06 39.15
N PHE A 23 28.77 5.89 39.56
CA PHE A 23 27.84 6.56 38.65
C PHE A 23 28.02 8.08 38.71
N ARG A 24 27.82 8.75 37.58
CA ARG A 24 27.92 10.20 37.47
C ARG A 24 26.80 10.80 36.62
N SER A 25 26.54 12.08 36.82
CA SER A 25 25.64 12.88 36.00
C SER A 25 26.27 14.21 35.58
N ILE A 26 25.90 14.71 34.40
CA ILE A 26 26.35 16.00 33.85
C ILE A 26 25.20 16.65 33.07
N ALA A 27 25.05 17.97 33.14
CA ALA A 27 24.03 18.66 32.35
C ALA A 27 24.41 18.64 30.86
N VAL A 28 23.43 18.53 29.97
CA VAL A 28 23.66 18.49 28.51
C VAL A 28 24.42 19.72 28.01
N ARG A 29 24.16 20.89 28.59
CA ARG A 29 24.87 22.15 28.26
C ARG A 29 26.35 22.15 28.65
N ASP A 30 26.75 21.28 29.58
CA ASP A 30 28.12 21.21 30.13
C ASP A 30 28.95 20.10 29.44
N LEU A 31 28.38 19.42 28.44
CA LEU A 31 29.08 18.46 27.59
C LEU A 31 30.12 19.16 26.70
N ASP A 32 31.27 18.52 26.51
CA ASP A 32 32.33 19.03 25.64
C ASP A 32 32.13 18.50 24.22
N PHE A 33 31.40 19.26 23.40
CA PHE A 33 31.07 18.93 22.02
C PHE A 33 32.28 19.05 21.08
N ALA A 34 32.44 18.08 20.17
CA ALA A 34 33.54 18.05 19.22
C ALA A 34 33.49 19.20 18.19
N ALA A 35 32.29 19.67 17.84
CA ALA A 35 32.05 20.85 17.02
C ALA A 35 30.89 21.65 17.63
N ARG A 36 31.08 22.96 17.79
CA ARG A 36 30.05 23.88 18.27
C ARG A 36 29.73 24.89 17.18
N ASP A 37 28.63 24.65 16.49
CA ASP A 37 28.12 25.47 15.39
C ASP A 37 26.77 26.11 15.76
N GLY A 38 26.27 26.98 14.86
CA GLY A 38 24.99 27.66 15.07
C GLY A 38 23.78 26.72 15.11
N GLU A 39 23.87 25.53 14.51
CA GLU A 39 22.82 24.51 14.60
C GLU A 39 22.75 23.89 16.00
N LEU A 40 23.89 23.55 16.60
CA LEU A 40 23.96 23.05 17.98
C LEU A 40 23.44 24.09 18.98
N ASP A 41 23.88 25.35 18.88
CA ASP A 41 23.40 26.40 19.78
C ASP A 41 21.88 26.63 19.61
N THR A 42 21.35 26.53 18.38
CA THR A 42 19.90 26.60 18.11
C THR A 42 19.15 25.39 18.69
N ALA A 43 19.69 24.18 18.55
CA ALA A 43 19.10 22.97 19.11
C ALA A 43 19.03 23.03 20.63
N LEU A 44 20.15 23.39 21.29
CA LEU A 44 20.21 23.56 22.75
C LEU A 44 19.25 24.66 23.25
N ALA A 45 18.99 25.71 22.45
CA ALA A 45 18.03 26.75 22.80
C ALA A 45 16.56 26.34 22.57
N THR A 46 16.27 25.63 21.47
CA THR A 46 14.91 25.25 21.06
C THR A 46 14.37 24.07 21.88
N GLU A 47 15.26 23.21 22.36
CA GLU A 47 14.92 22.05 23.19
C GLU A 47 14.35 22.39 24.58
N THR A 48 14.13 23.66 24.93
CA THR A 48 13.45 24.04 26.18
C THR A 48 11.90 24.04 26.10
N GLY A 49 11.29 23.76 24.93
CA GLY A 49 9.86 24.06 24.70
C GLY A 49 8.92 22.96 24.13
N SER A 50 9.38 21.82 23.63
CA SER A 50 8.50 20.86 22.91
C SER A 50 8.99 19.41 22.99
N TRP A 51 8.60 18.68 24.05
CA TRP A 51 9.14 17.33 24.37
C TRP A 51 8.21 16.16 24.02
N TRP A 52 7.22 16.38 23.16
CA TRP A 52 6.28 15.32 22.75
C TRP A 52 6.75 14.54 21.50
N PHE A 53 7.95 14.84 20.95
CA PHE A 53 8.50 14.17 19.77
C PHE A 53 9.76 13.33 20.03
N SER A 54 9.90 12.28 19.24
CA SER A 54 10.76 11.10 19.39
C SER A 54 12.24 11.25 19.04
N SER A 55 12.81 12.46 18.99
CA SER A 55 14.10 12.69 18.32
C SER A 55 15.34 12.80 19.21
N THR A 56 15.19 13.08 20.51
CA THR A 56 16.34 13.30 21.40
C THR A 56 16.82 12.00 22.03
N GLU A 57 18.05 11.59 21.73
CA GLU A 57 18.63 10.32 22.21
C GLU A 57 20.13 10.48 22.48
N VAL A 58 20.59 9.99 23.64
CA VAL A 58 22.02 9.90 23.97
C VAL A 58 22.50 8.47 23.73
N ARG A 59 23.64 8.35 23.06
CA ARG A 59 24.33 7.08 22.76
C ARG A 59 25.79 7.22 23.15
N MET A 60 26.24 6.51 24.17
CA MET A 60 27.58 6.74 24.73
C MET A 60 28.25 5.47 25.27
N ARG A 61 29.57 5.56 25.44
CA ARG A 61 30.42 4.56 26.11
C ARG A 61 31.22 5.25 27.21
N PRO A 62 31.25 4.74 28.45
CA PRO A 62 30.40 3.68 29.02
C PRO A 62 28.89 4.03 29.01
N GLU A 63 28.03 3.07 29.35
CA GLU A 63 26.56 3.17 29.23
C GLU A 63 25.98 4.39 29.96
N GLY A 64 25.09 5.13 29.27
CA GLY A 64 24.42 6.29 29.86
C GLY A 64 23.10 6.64 29.19
N TYR A 65 22.28 7.39 29.92
CA TYR A 65 20.90 7.72 29.60
C TYR A 65 20.62 9.20 29.84
N LEU A 66 19.72 9.76 29.04
CA LEU A 66 19.22 11.12 29.23
C LEU A 66 18.06 11.12 30.23
N ARG A 67 18.10 12.01 31.21
CA ARG A 67 17.07 12.18 32.24
C ARG A 67 16.62 13.65 32.33
N PHE A 68 15.33 13.86 32.55
CA PHE A 68 14.74 15.18 32.78
C PHE A 68 14.09 15.25 34.16
N GLU A 69 14.18 16.42 34.80
CA GLU A 69 13.45 16.68 36.04
C GLU A 69 12.01 17.12 35.69
N PHE A 70 11.03 16.30 36.05
CA PHE A 70 9.61 16.63 35.89
C PHE A 70 9.04 17.18 37.20
N PRO A 71 8.25 18.28 37.18
CA PRO A 71 7.44 18.65 38.32
C PRO A 71 6.40 17.55 38.62
N GLU A 72 5.95 17.43 39.88
CA GLU A 72 5.06 16.36 40.36
C GLU A 72 3.75 16.17 39.56
N ASN A 73 3.38 17.13 38.71
CA ASN A 73 2.17 17.11 37.90
C ASN A 73 2.49 16.76 36.43
N ARG A 74 2.22 15.51 36.01
CA ARG A 74 2.51 14.96 34.64
C ARG A 74 1.86 15.73 33.46
N ARG A 75 1.04 16.75 33.71
CA ARG A 75 0.42 17.62 32.69
C ARG A 75 1.21 18.91 32.40
N GLN A 76 2.27 19.20 33.16
CA GLN A 76 3.14 20.35 32.89
C GLN A 76 4.35 19.94 32.05
N LEU A 77 4.76 20.82 31.13
CA LEU A 77 6.01 20.65 30.37
C LEU A 77 7.19 20.58 31.35
N PRO A 78 8.22 19.76 31.09
CA PRO A 78 9.40 19.70 31.93
C PRO A 78 10.01 21.10 32.09
N GLN A 79 10.37 21.48 33.31
CA GLN A 79 11.11 22.72 33.61
C GLN A 79 12.52 22.34 34.07
N GLY A 80 13.53 22.48 33.19
CA GLY A 80 14.94 22.28 33.55
C GLY A 80 15.83 21.79 32.40
N ASP A 81 17.15 21.92 32.55
CA ASP A 81 18.14 21.38 31.61
C ASP A 81 18.22 19.85 31.75
N GLY A 82 18.20 19.12 30.62
CA GLY A 82 18.42 17.68 30.61
C GLY A 82 19.79 17.30 31.17
N LYS A 83 19.88 16.15 31.85
CA LYS A 83 21.13 15.60 32.38
C LYS A 83 21.43 14.24 31.78
N VAL A 84 22.68 14.00 31.41
CA VAL A 84 23.19 12.69 31.04
C VAL A 84 23.66 11.98 32.30
N VAL A 85 23.09 10.81 32.59
CA VAL A 85 23.44 9.95 33.73
C VAL A 85 24.12 8.69 33.19
N PHE A 86 25.34 8.40 33.63
CA PHE A 86 26.16 7.32 33.06
C PHE A 86 26.91 6.52 34.12
N ALA A 87 27.19 5.26 33.80
CA ALA A 87 28.09 4.41 34.57
C ALA A 87 29.53 4.85 34.28
N ASP A 88 30.32 5.20 35.28
CA ASP A 88 31.70 5.66 35.14
C ASP A 88 32.64 4.45 35.17
N ASP A 89 33.40 4.26 34.09
CA ASP A 89 34.48 3.28 33.98
C ASP A 89 35.82 4.02 33.97
N GLU A 90 36.60 3.87 35.05
CA GLU A 90 37.86 4.59 35.20
C GLU A 90 38.84 4.35 34.04
N ALA A 91 38.73 3.23 33.34
CA ALA A 91 39.65 2.81 32.27
C ALA A 91 39.47 3.55 30.93
N ALA A 92 38.33 4.22 30.69
CA ALA A 92 38.03 4.86 29.40
C ALA A 92 37.40 6.25 29.56
N ALA A 93 37.82 7.22 28.73
CA ALA A 93 37.23 8.56 28.72
C ALA A 93 35.77 8.51 28.25
N PRO A 94 34.79 8.98 29.06
CA PRO A 94 33.39 8.93 28.69
C PRO A 94 33.10 9.84 27.50
N SER A 95 32.55 9.26 26.43
CA SER A 95 32.24 9.95 25.19
C SER A 95 31.03 9.35 24.50
N GLY A 96 30.38 10.13 23.64
CA GLY A 96 29.16 9.70 22.98
C GLY A 96 28.67 10.65 21.90
N VAL A 97 27.45 10.37 21.45
CA VAL A 97 26.70 11.15 20.48
C VAL A 97 25.33 11.46 21.09
N ILE A 98 24.90 12.71 20.97
CA ILE A 98 23.54 13.12 21.31
C ILE A 98 22.81 13.56 20.03
N SER A 99 21.64 12.99 19.80
CA SER A 99 20.74 13.41 18.73
C SER A 99 19.88 14.56 19.21
N LEU A 100 19.88 15.69 18.51
CA LEU A 100 19.08 16.88 18.82
C LEU A 100 18.35 17.37 17.57
N ARG A 101 17.25 18.13 17.74
CA ARG A 101 16.55 18.77 16.62
C ARG A 101 16.80 20.29 16.62
N PRO A 102 17.48 20.86 15.60
CA PRO A 102 17.69 22.29 15.49
C PRO A 102 16.44 22.98 14.89
N GLY A 103 15.64 23.68 15.70
CA GLY A 103 14.56 24.56 15.21
C GLY A 103 13.11 24.04 15.34
N LYS A 104 12.16 24.72 14.67
CA LYS A 104 10.70 24.46 14.73
C LYS A 104 10.28 23.25 13.87
N ASP A 105 8.98 22.89 13.93
CA ASP A 105 8.37 21.73 13.26
C ASP A 105 8.86 21.54 11.81
N GLY A 106 9.41 20.36 11.52
CA GLY A 106 9.93 19.97 10.20
C GLY A 106 11.46 19.84 10.11
N ALA A 107 12.23 20.38 11.06
CA ALA A 107 13.70 20.27 11.01
C ALA A 107 14.22 18.83 11.24
N PRO A 108 15.23 18.37 10.47
CA PRO A 108 15.79 17.03 10.61
C PRO A 108 16.56 16.89 11.92
N THR A 109 16.56 15.69 12.50
CA THR A 109 17.40 15.38 13.66
C THR A 109 18.86 15.33 13.25
N ARG A 110 19.77 15.82 14.10
CA ARG A 110 21.22 15.85 13.88
C ARG A 110 21.95 15.20 15.05
N ASP A 111 23.09 14.58 14.74
CA ASP A 111 23.97 13.94 15.73
C ASP A 111 25.14 14.85 16.10
N PHE A 112 25.34 15.06 17.39
CA PHE A 112 26.43 15.86 17.94
C PHE A 112 27.32 14.99 18.83
N ALA A 113 28.57 14.81 18.42
CA ALA A 113 29.56 14.05 19.20
C ALA A 113 30.06 14.89 20.39
N PHE A 114 30.23 14.25 21.54
CA PHE A 114 30.69 14.88 22.77
C PHE A 114 31.66 14.00 23.55
N THR A 115 32.46 14.65 24.39
CA THR A 115 33.26 14.04 25.47
C THR A 115 32.80 14.60 26.81
N ILE A 116 33.08 13.88 27.89
CA ILE A 116 32.76 14.33 29.24
C ILE A 116 34.05 14.57 30.02
N ASP A 117 34.27 15.82 30.41
CA ASP A 117 35.23 16.16 31.46
C ASP A 117 34.70 15.67 32.81
N ARG A 118 35.34 14.63 33.36
CA ARG A 118 34.98 14.04 34.66
C ARG A 118 35.02 15.06 35.81
N ALA A 119 35.77 16.17 35.69
CA ALA A 119 35.80 17.22 36.70
C ALA A 119 34.48 18.02 36.77
N LYS A 120 33.73 18.08 35.66
CA LYS A 120 32.42 18.75 35.57
C LYS A 120 31.26 17.82 35.94
N ALA A 121 31.48 16.50 35.93
CA ALA A 121 30.46 15.50 36.23
C ALA A 121 30.30 15.26 37.74
N SER A 122 29.07 15.38 38.25
CA SER A 122 28.72 15.10 39.65
C SER A 122 28.57 13.60 39.90
N ALA A 123 29.02 13.11 41.06
CA ALA A 123 28.71 11.74 41.49
C ALA A 123 27.20 11.59 41.74
N CYS A 124 26.62 10.49 41.26
CA CYS A 124 25.23 10.13 41.56
C CYS A 124 25.14 8.71 42.09
N ASP A 125 23.97 8.35 42.61
CA ASP A 125 23.72 7.00 43.11
C ASP A 125 23.28 6.05 41.99
N GLU A 126 23.42 4.74 42.23
CA GLU A 126 22.94 3.70 41.33
C GLU A 126 21.43 3.84 41.07
N SER A 127 20.68 4.35 42.05
CA SER A 127 19.22 4.46 41.96
C SER A 127 18.78 5.47 40.91
N GLU A 128 19.53 6.55 40.73
CA GLU A 128 19.35 7.60 39.74
C GLU A 128 19.69 7.08 38.34
N PHE A 129 20.80 6.35 38.18
CA PHE A 129 21.12 5.67 36.92
C PHE A 129 20.02 4.67 36.51
N LEU A 130 19.57 3.84 37.47
CA LEU A 130 18.47 2.89 37.25
C LEU A 130 17.13 3.59 36.99
N ALA A 131 16.88 4.78 37.55
CA ALA A 131 15.71 5.59 37.25
C ALA A 131 15.76 6.12 35.81
N ALA A 132 16.89 6.70 35.38
CA ALA A 132 17.10 7.16 34.02
C ALA A 132 16.92 6.02 32.99
N ARG A 133 17.49 4.84 33.27
CA ARG A 133 17.30 3.64 32.44
C ARG A 133 15.83 3.21 32.36
N ARG A 134 15.11 3.22 33.48
CA ARG A 134 13.67 2.90 33.52
C ARG A 134 12.83 3.91 32.73
N GLU A 135 13.14 5.19 32.82
CA GLU A 135 12.50 6.26 32.03
C GLU A 135 12.70 6.03 30.53
N TRP A 136 13.95 5.84 30.11
CA TRP A 136 14.33 5.54 28.73
C TRP A 136 13.65 4.28 28.17
N ALA A 137 13.59 3.21 28.96
CA ALA A 137 12.95 1.95 28.56
C ALA A 137 11.42 2.09 28.48
N GLY A 138 10.82 2.86 29.40
CA GLY A 138 9.37 3.14 29.41
C GLY A 138 8.87 3.80 28.15
N ALA A 139 9.54 4.87 27.74
CA ALA A 139 9.19 5.59 26.52
C ALA A 139 9.20 4.70 25.26
N ARG A 140 10.02 3.64 25.24
CA ARG A 140 10.08 2.64 24.17
C ARG A 140 9.01 1.55 24.31
N ALA A 141 8.71 1.14 25.53
CA ALA A 141 7.64 0.18 25.83
C ALA A 141 6.25 0.71 25.42
N ASP A 142 5.96 1.99 25.67
CA ASP A 142 4.68 2.62 25.38
C ASP A 142 4.40 2.78 23.87
N ARG A 143 5.45 2.79 23.05
CA ARG A 143 5.38 2.90 21.58
C ARG A 143 5.20 1.56 20.87
N HIS A 144 5.08 0.45 21.60
CA HIS A 144 4.96 -0.91 21.06
C HIS A 144 6.06 -1.27 20.02
N LEU A 145 7.28 -0.74 20.19
CA LEU A 145 8.44 -0.97 19.31
C LEU A 145 8.94 -2.42 19.38
N PRO A 146 9.50 -3.03 18.31
CA PRO A 146 10.26 -4.30 18.40
C PRO A 146 11.07 -4.42 19.69
N GLY A 147 10.97 -5.54 20.40
CA GLY A 147 11.57 -5.68 21.73
C GLY A 147 10.76 -5.13 22.91
N THR A 148 9.46 -4.85 22.74
CA THR A 148 8.60 -4.32 23.84
C THR A 148 8.71 -5.12 25.14
N ALA A 149 8.83 -6.45 25.08
CA ALA A 149 8.99 -7.25 26.29
C ALA A 149 10.27 -6.91 27.06
N TRP A 150 11.41 -6.78 26.36
CA TRP A 150 12.68 -6.35 26.93
C TRP A 150 12.58 -4.95 27.56
N PHE A 151 11.98 -3.99 26.84
CA PHE A 151 11.82 -2.63 27.35
C PHE A 151 10.86 -2.55 28.54
N LYS A 152 9.78 -3.35 28.56
CA LYS A 152 8.89 -3.47 29.72
C LYS A 152 9.61 -4.06 30.93
N HIS A 153 10.45 -5.08 30.71
CA HIS A 153 11.26 -5.67 31.77
C HIS A 153 12.23 -4.64 32.37
N LEU A 154 12.98 -3.91 31.53
CA LEU A 154 13.89 -2.85 31.99
C LEU A 154 13.17 -1.69 32.68
N ALA A 155 11.95 -1.36 32.26
CA ALA A 155 11.10 -0.32 32.82
C ALA A 155 10.59 -0.64 34.24
N GLY A 156 10.37 -1.92 34.56
CA GLY A 156 9.71 -2.34 35.81
C GLY A 156 8.21 -2.04 35.85
N LYS A 157 7.58 -2.20 37.03
CA LYS A 157 6.13 -1.95 37.22
C LYS A 157 5.78 -0.47 36.98
N ARG A 158 4.88 -0.19 36.04
CA ARG A 158 4.30 1.13 35.75
C ARG A 158 2.77 1.08 35.78
N ASP A 159 2.11 2.21 36.08
CA ASP A 159 0.65 2.36 36.00
C ASP A 159 0.16 2.29 34.56
N ALA A 160 -0.89 1.49 34.32
CA ALA A 160 -1.36 1.03 33.00
C ALA A 160 -2.17 2.05 32.17
N ASN A 161 -2.00 3.36 32.38
CA ASN A 161 -2.82 4.41 31.74
C ASN A 161 -2.08 5.18 30.64
N ALA A 162 -1.61 4.50 29.60
CA ALA A 162 -1.14 5.16 28.37
C ALA A 162 -2.14 4.89 27.22
N PRO A 163 -2.64 5.93 26.52
CA PRO A 163 -3.54 5.74 25.38
C PRO A 163 -2.79 5.16 24.18
N ALA A 164 -3.37 4.13 23.56
CA ALA A 164 -2.90 3.59 22.29
C ALA A 164 -3.24 4.58 21.17
N PHE A 165 -2.24 5.04 20.41
CA PHE A 165 -2.47 5.75 19.17
C PHE A 165 -2.86 4.76 18.07
N ALA A 166 -4.12 4.82 17.63
CA ALA A 166 -4.56 4.13 16.42
C ALA A 166 -4.04 4.92 15.21
N ALA A 167 -3.14 4.32 14.43
CA ALA A 167 -2.81 4.82 13.11
C ALA A 167 -3.94 4.43 12.16
N SER A 168 -4.68 5.41 11.65
CA SER A 168 -5.51 5.24 10.46
C SER A 168 -4.69 5.73 9.25
N GLY A 169 -4.61 4.91 8.22
CA GLY A 169 -3.80 5.15 7.02
C GLY A 169 -4.04 4.05 5.98
N LEU A 170 -3.35 4.16 4.84
CA LEU A 170 -3.31 3.31 3.62
C LEU A 170 -3.92 1.89 3.70
N ASP A 171 -3.67 1.18 4.81
CA ASP A 171 -4.19 -0.14 5.14
C ASP A 171 -5.72 -0.26 4.95
N GLY A 172 -6.51 0.76 5.32
CA GLY A 172 -7.98 0.73 5.22
C GLY A 172 -8.50 0.64 3.78
N THR A 173 -8.07 1.57 2.92
CA THR A 173 -8.54 1.66 1.53
C THR A 173 -8.09 0.43 0.70
N PHE A 174 -6.85 -0.03 0.86
CA PHE A 174 -6.37 -1.23 0.17
C PHE A 174 -7.09 -2.50 0.65
N ALA A 175 -7.42 -2.58 1.95
CA ALA A 175 -8.14 -3.73 2.50
C ALA A 175 -9.58 -3.87 1.97
N ILE A 176 -10.25 -2.76 1.61
CA ILE A 176 -11.57 -2.79 0.95
C ILE A 176 -11.43 -3.33 -0.48
N PHE A 177 -10.52 -2.82 -1.31
CA PHE A 177 -10.43 -3.28 -2.70
C PHE A 177 -9.81 -4.67 -2.88
N SER A 178 -9.08 -5.17 -1.87
CA SER A 178 -8.51 -6.52 -1.84
C SER A 178 -9.38 -7.57 -1.14
N GLY A 179 -10.50 -7.19 -0.52
CA GLY A 179 -11.34 -8.09 0.28
C GLY A 179 -10.80 -8.42 1.67
N GLY A 180 -9.55 -8.02 1.99
CA GLY A 180 -8.92 -8.28 3.29
C GLY A 180 -9.71 -7.71 4.47
N ARG A 181 -10.43 -6.61 4.25
CA ARG A 181 -11.29 -5.99 5.28
C ARG A 181 -12.49 -6.88 5.64
N ALA A 182 -13.18 -7.43 4.65
CA ALA A 182 -14.34 -8.31 4.87
C ALA A 182 -13.95 -9.54 5.68
N VAL A 183 -12.82 -10.18 5.34
CA VAL A 183 -12.29 -11.33 6.08
C VAL A 183 -11.93 -10.97 7.52
N SER A 184 -11.22 -9.85 7.72
CA SER A 184 -10.81 -9.43 9.07
C SER A 184 -12.00 -9.07 9.97
N GLU A 185 -12.98 -8.32 9.45
CA GLU A 185 -14.18 -7.91 10.19
C GLU A 185 -15.04 -9.11 10.58
N ASN A 186 -15.23 -10.07 9.67
CA ASN A 186 -16.04 -11.26 9.91
C ASN A 186 -15.41 -12.21 10.93
N LEU A 187 -14.08 -12.34 10.91
CA LEU A 187 -13.35 -13.23 11.82
C LEU A 187 -13.12 -12.61 13.21
N ALA A 188 -12.93 -11.28 13.31
CA ALA A 188 -12.71 -10.53 14.55
C ALA A 188 -11.68 -11.16 15.52
N LEU A 189 -10.67 -11.85 14.97
CA LEU A 189 -9.66 -12.61 15.73
C LEU A 189 -8.68 -11.70 16.48
N ASP A 190 -8.61 -10.44 16.08
CA ASP A 190 -7.76 -9.37 16.62
C ASP A 190 -8.24 -8.80 17.96
N ARG A 191 -9.50 -9.04 18.35
CA ARG A 191 -10.07 -8.55 19.60
C ARG A 191 -9.69 -9.47 20.77
N ASP A 192 -8.96 -9.00 21.77
CA ASP A 192 -8.60 -9.83 22.95
C ASP A 192 -9.73 -9.93 23.99
N LEU A 193 -9.73 -11.02 24.79
CA LEU A 193 -10.60 -11.13 25.97
C LEU A 193 -10.07 -10.27 27.12
N LEU A 194 -10.86 -9.26 27.52
CA LEU A 194 -10.55 -8.40 28.66
C LEU A 194 -11.04 -9.02 29.98
N LEU A 195 -10.10 -9.50 30.78
CA LEU A 195 -10.36 -10.05 32.12
C LEU A 195 -10.45 -8.91 33.14
N ALA A 196 -11.48 -8.95 33.99
CA ALA A 196 -11.61 -8.02 35.11
C ALA A 196 -10.89 -8.59 36.36
N GLY A 197 -9.95 -7.82 36.93
CA GLY A 197 -9.25 -8.17 38.17
C GLY A 197 -8.08 -9.16 38.02
N ASN A 198 -7.38 -9.43 39.14
CA ASN A 198 -6.30 -10.42 39.19
C ASN A 198 -6.91 -11.82 38.99
N ALA A 199 -6.73 -12.39 37.80
CA ALA A 199 -7.07 -13.78 37.48
C ALA A 199 -6.11 -14.78 38.16
N GLY A 200 -5.97 -14.65 39.47
CA GLY A 200 -5.34 -15.66 40.33
C GLY A 200 -6.33 -16.79 40.57
N THR A 201 -5.82 -18.02 40.49
CA THR A 201 -6.48 -19.29 40.80
C THR A 201 -7.62 -19.17 41.82
N ASN A 202 -8.87 -19.17 41.33
CA ASN A 202 -10.07 -19.20 42.17
C ASN A 202 -10.69 -20.62 42.12
N PRO A 203 -11.17 -21.19 43.25
CA PRO A 203 -11.71 -22.56 43.32
C PRO A 203 -12.99 -22.82 42.51
N ASP A 204 -13.68 -21.78 42.07
CA ASP A 204 -14.95 -21.86 41.34
C ASP A 204 -14.74 -21.95 39.82
N ALA A 205 -14.02 -22.98 39.39
CA ALA A 205 -13.82 -23.24 37.96
C ALA A 205 -15.07 -23.90 37.36
N VAL A 206 -15.60 -23.38 36.26
CA VAL A 206 -16.75 -23.96 35.54
C VAL A 206 -16.27 -24.88 34.41
N PRO A 207 -16.99 -25.98 34.09
CA PRO A 207 -16.72 -26.74 32.88
C PRO A 207 -16.88 -25.85 31.64
N ILE A 208 -15.93 -25.91 30.70
CA ILE A 208 -16.02 -25.13 29.44
C ILE A 208 -17.22 -25.59 28.60
N SER A 209 -17.58 -26.87 28.69
CA SER A 209 -18.79 -27.43 28.07
C SER A 209 -20.08 -26.73 28.49
N ASP A 210 -20.10 -26.13 29.68
CA ASP A 210 -21.28 -25.46 30.25
C ASP A 210 -21.33 -23.97 29.85
N ILE A 211 -20.33 -23.47 29.13
CA ILE A 211 -20.28 -22.10 28.62
C ILE A 211 -20.92 -22.10 27.23
N GLU A 212 -22.04 -21.39 27.10
CA GLU A 212 -22.75 -21.28 25.84
C GLU A 212 -21.92 -20.55 24.77
N GLY A 213 -21.64 -21.23 23.66
CA GLY A 213 -20.97 -20.66 22.50
C GLY A 213 -21.85 -19.70 21.69
N ILE A 214 -21.45 -19.41 20.45
CA ILE A 214 -22.23 -18.56 19.54
C ILE A 214 -23.58 -19.22 19.18
N THR A 215 -24.64 -18.42 19.24
CA THR A 215 -26.05 -18.83 19.06
C THR A 215 -26.69 -18.34 17.76
N VAL A 216 -25.96 -17.55 16.95
CA VAL A 216 -26.39 -17.09 15.63
C VAL A 216 -26.78 -18.29 14.75
N LYS A 217 -27.90 -18.21 14.02
CA LYS A 217 -28.40 -19.31 13.18
C LYS A 217 -27.45 -19.60 12.02
N ALA A 218 -27.32 -20.86 11.63
CA ALA A 218 -26.61 -21.23 10.40
C ALA A 218 -27.48 -20.94 9.18
N ILE A 219 -26.84 -20.76 8.01
CA ILE A 219 -27.55 -20.69 6.73
C ILE A 219 -28.15 -22.07 6.42
N ASP A 220 -29.39 -22.08 5.92
CA ASP A 220 -29.98 -23.27 5.33
C ASP A 220 -29.46 -23.46 3.90
N TRP A 221 -28.43 -24.29 3.76
CA TRP A 221 -27.80 -24.61 2.47
C TRP A 221 -28.64 -25.52 1.59
N SER A 222 -29.56 -26.29 2.18
CA SER A 222 -30.34 -27.30 1.44
C SER A 222 -31.20 -26.68 0.35
N ALA A 223 -31.75 -25.48 0.60
CA ALA A 223 -32.54 -24.71 -0.36
C ALA A 223 -31.70 -24.04 -1.47
N ARG A 224 -30.37 -24.02 -1.32
CA ARG A 224 -29.43 -23.33 -2.24
C ARG A 224 -28.60 -24.30 -3.09
N LEU A 225 -28.66 -25.60 -2.80
CA LEU A 225 -27.95 -26.60 -3.58
C LEU A 225 -28.55 -26.74 -4.99
N PRO A 226 -27.71 -26.94 -6.02
CA PRO A 226 -28.20 -27.23 -7.37
C PRO A 226 -28.92 -28.58 -7.42
N GLU A 227 -29.83 -28.74 -8.38
CA GLU A 227 -30.38 -30.05 -8.73
C GLU A 227 -29.30 -30.91 -9.40
N GLY A 228 -28.74 -31.90 -8.69
CA GLY A 228 -27.74 -32.85 -9.22
C GLY A 228 -26.63 -33.23 -8.24
N GLU A 229 -25.74 -34.13 -8.68
CA GLU A 229 -24.56 -34.51 -7.91
C GLU A 229 -23.42 -33.48 -8.12
N VAL A 230 -22.85 -32.98 -7.02
CA VAL A 230 -21.71 -32.05 -7.06
C VAL A 230 -20.43 -32.83 -6.77
N ASN A 231 -19.46 -32.74 -7.69
CA ASN A 231 -18.13 -33.30 -7.48
C ASN A 231 -17.37 -32.50 -6.41
N VAL A 232 -16.83 -33.20 -5.43
CA VAL A 232 -16.08 -32.65 -4.29
C VAL A 232 -14.67 -33.26 -4.23
N ASP A 233 -13.73 -32.59 -3.58
CA ASP A 233 -12.37 -33.12 -3.40
C ASP A 233 -12.40 -34.44 -2.61
N PRO A 234 -11.70 -35.50 -3.06
CA PRO A 234 -11.58 -36.73 -2.30
C PRO A 234 -11.01 -36.51 -0.89
N LEU A 235 -10.04 -35.60 -0.76
CA LEU A 235 -9.42 -35.26 0.52
C LEU A 235 -10.39 -34.56 1.49
N ALA A 236 -11.44 -33.89 1.00
CA ALA A 236 -12.44 -33.26 1.87
C ALA A 236 -13.22 -34.30 2.70
N GLY A 237 -13.29 -35.54 2.24
CA GLY A 237 -13.89 -36.67 2.97
C GLY A 237 -13.11 -37.09 4.22
N PHE A 238 -11.86 -36.63 4.39
CA PHE A 238 -11.00 -36.95 5.53
C PHE A 238 -10.75 -35.77 6.47
N ILE A 239 -11.15 -34.56 6.06
CA ILE A 239 -10.99 -33.35 6.85
C ILE A 239 -12.20 -33.20 7.79
N PRO A 240 -12.00 -32.96 9.10
CA PRO A 240 -13.11 -32.66 10.01
C PRO A 240 -13.92 -31.44 9.56
N HIS A 241 -15.24 -31.51 9.63
CA HIS A 241 -16.14 -30.44 9.14
C HIS A 241 -15.93 -29.05 9.77
N ASP A 242 -15.32 -28.98 10.95
CA ASP A 242 -15.06 -27.79 11.76
C ASP A 242 -13.61 -27.30 11.65
N GLN A 243 -13.02 -27.44 10.45
CA GLN A 243 -11.67 -26.99 10.13
C GLN A 243 -11.63 -26.20 8.82
N HIS A 244 -10.64 -25.31 8.71
CA HIS A 244 -10.33 -24.67 7.43
C HIS A 244 -9.60 -25.66 6.52
N ALA A 245 -9.73 -25.50 5.21
CA ALA A 245 -9.07 -26.35 4.23
C ALA A 245 -8.51 -25.53 3.07
N LEU A 246 -7.35 -25.94 2.58
CA LEU A 246 -6.79 -25.50 1.30
C LEU A 246 -6.50 -26.75 0.48
N PHE A 247 -7.08 -26.85 -0.70
CA PHE A 247 -6.89 -27.94 -1.65
C PHE A 247 -6.03 -27.46 -2.80
N ALA A 248 -5.05 -28.27 -3.20
CA ALA A 248 -4.25 -28.05 -4.39
C ALA A 248 -4.29 -29.31 -5.28
N PRO A 249 -4.37 -29.17 -6.62
CA PRO A 249 -4.43 -30.30 -7.53
C PRO A 249 -3.23 -31.24 -7.41
N SER A 250 -2.05 -30.71 -7.06
CA SER A 250 -0.84 -31.49 -6.83
C SER A 250 0.11 -30.83 -5.81
N LEU A 251 1.08 -31.58 -5.28
CA LEU A 251 2.12 -31.04 -4.38
C LEU A 251 2.98 -29.95 -5.06
N PRO A 252 3.41 -30.10 -6.33
CA PRO A 252 4.09 -29.02 -7.05
C PRO A 252 3.28 -27.73 -7.13
N ASP A 253 1.98 -27.80 -7.44
CA ASP A 253 1.12 -26.61 -7.54
C ASP A 253 1.00 -25.91 -6.19
N PHE A 254 0.86 -26.68 -5.10
CA PHE A 254 0.88 -26.14 -3.74
C PHE A 254 2.20 -25.42 -3.41
N LEU A 255 3.35 -26.02 -3.73
CA LEU A 255 4.65 -25.41 -3.46
C LEU A 255 4.88 -24.15 -4.30
N ASP A 256 4.51 -24.20 -5.59
CA ASP A 256 4.62 -23.06 -6.50
C ASP A 256 3.69 -21.91 -6.04
N LEU A 257 2.50 -22.21 -5.52
CA LEU A 257 1.59 -21.24 -4.89
C LEU A 257 2.25 -20.55 -3.70
N ILE A 258 2.77 -21.31 -2.74
CA ILE A 258 3.41 -20.75 -1.53
C ILE A 258 4.62 -19.88 -1.91
N ASP A 259 5.49 -20.37 -2.79
CA ASP A 259 6.67 -19.65 -3.26
C ASP A 259 6.29 -18.34 -3.97
N ARG A 260 5.19 -18.34 -4.74
CA ARG A 260 4.66 -17.14 -5.42
C ARG A 260 4.05 -16.16 -4.44
N VAL A 261 3.22 -16.60 -3.50
CA VAL A 261 2.62 -15.74 -2.46
C VAL A 261 3.72 -15.05 -1.64
N GLN A 262 4.74 -15.79 -1.21
CA GLN A 262 5.89 -15.23 -0.48
C GLN A 262 6.68 -14.20 -1.30
N ARG A 263 6.85 -14.45 -2.60
CA ARG A 263 7.62 -13.58 -3.51
C ARG A 263 6.85 -12.33 -3.94
N GLU A 264 5.54 -12.45 -4.17
CA GLU A 264 4.73 -11.44 -4.86
C GLU A 264 3.85 -10.62 -3.90
N ALA A 265 3.18 -11.28 -2.94
CA ALA A 265 2.36 -10.60 -1.94
C ALA A 265 3.19 -10.18 -0.70
N GLY A 266 4.26 -10.93 -0.41
CA GLY A 266 5.19 -10.67 0.68
C GLY A 266 5.66 -9.21 0.71
N PRO A 267 6.27 -8.65 -0.37
CA PRO A 267 6.85 -7.32 -0.32
C PRO A 267 5.86 -6.17 -0.05
N VAL A 268 4.60 -6.29 -0.49
CA VAL A 268 3.54 -5.30 -0.23
C VAL A 268 3.15 -5.30 1.25
N VAL A 269 2.82 -6.48 1.80
CA VAL A 269 2.50 -6.65 3.24
C VAL A 269 3.69 -6.26 4.13
N GLN A 270 4.91 -6.60 3.69
CA GLN A 270 6.17 -6.32 4.38
C GLN A 270 6.54 -4.83 4.42
N SER A 271 6.05 -4.03 3.47
CA SER A 271 6.31 -2.58 3.44
C SER A 271 5.56 -1.82 4.54
N LEU A 272 4.51 -2.44 5.10
CA LEU A 272 3.58 -1.82 6.05
C LEU A 272 3.95 -2.08 7.53
N SER A 273 4.86 -3.03 7.81
CA SER A 273 5.26 -3.38 9.19
C SER A 273 6.73 -3.82 9.34
N SER A 274 7.36 -3.39 10.44
CA SER A 274 8.69 -3.89 10.89
C SER A 274 8.61 -5.13 11.78
N ARG A 275 7.41 -5.47 12.27
CA ARG A 275 7.07 -6.71 12.95
C ARG A 275 6.17 -7.50 12.03
N ASP A 276 6.75 -8.41 11.26
CA ASP A 276 5.98 -9.21 10.34
C ASP A 276 5.89 -10.63 10.87
N ALA A 277 4.86 -10.87 11.69
CA ALA A 277 4.61 -12.19 12.29
C ALA A 277 4.20 -13.24 11.23
N TYR A 278 3.91 -12.80 10.00
CA TYR A 278 3.56 -13.64 8.86
C TYR A 278 4.73 -13.79 7.87
N ARG A 279 5.83 -13.03 8.03
CA ARG A 279 7.04 -13.18 7.20
C ARG A 279 7.66 -14.55 7.40
N GLY A 280 7.87 -15.27 6.29
CA GLY A 280 8.47 -16.60 6.31
C GLY A 280 7.65 -17.62 7.10
N LEU A 281 6.35 -17.35 7.31
CA LEU A 281 5.45 -18.23 8.08
C LEU A 281 5.40 -19.64 7.47
N ALA A 282 5.27 -19.74 6.16
CA ALA A 282 5.29 -21.03 5.47
C ALA A 282 6.62 -21.76 5.69
N ASP A 283 7.77 -21.08 5.57
CA ASP A 283 9.09 -21.68 5.83
C ASP A 283 9.28 -22.10 7.30
N ARG A 284 8.66 -21.36 8.22
CA ARG A 284 8.66 -21.71 9.65
C ARG A 284 7.89 -23.00 9.91
N TYR A 285 6.70 -23.18 9.33
CA TYR A 285 5.93 -24.43 9.46
C TYR A 285 6.53 -25.59 8.65
N ARG A 286 7.10 -25.34 7.46
CA ARG A 286 7.83 -26.37 6.68
C ARG A 286 9.03 -26.91 7.48
N ARG A 287 9.81 -26.04 8.11
CA ARG A 287 10.89 -26.41 9.05
C ARG A 287 10.39 -27.22 10.24
N GLN A 288 9.26 -26.82 10.83
CA GLN A 288 8.68 -27.52 11.97
C GLN A 288 8.23 -28.94 11.60
N LEU A 289 7.57 -29.09 10.46
CA LEU A 289 7.04 -30.36 9.94
C LEU A 289 8.12 -31.25 9.31
N GLY A 290 9.32 -30.71 9.02
CA GLY A 290 10.38 -31.43 8.32
C GLY A 290 10.13 -31.57 6.81
N LEU A 291 9.37 -30.64 6.21
CA LEU A 291 8.97 -30.62 4.80
C LEU A 291 9.77 -29.60 3.96
N ASP A 292 10.99 -29.25 4.38
CA ASP A 292 11.94 -28.44 3.60
C ASP A 292 12.63 -29.25 2.50
N VAL A 293 11.84 -29.96 1.70
CA VAL A 293 12.34 -30.73 0.58
C VAL A 293 12.45 -29.82 -0.64
N PRO A 294 13.57 -29.82 -1.38
CA PRO A 294 13.66 -29.06 -2.63
C PRO A 294 12.54 -29.45 -3.60
N SER A 295 11.97 -28.48 -4.33
CA SER A 295 10.79 -28.70 -5.18
C SER A 295 11.00 -29.82 -6.22
N ALA A 296 12.24 -29.99 -6.72
CA ALA A 296 12.60 -31.08 -7.62
C ALA A 296 12.46 -32.48 -6.98
N ALA A 297 12.79 -32.61 -5.69
CA ALA A 297 12.64 -33.87 -4.95
C ALA A 297 11.18 -34.08 -4.48
N ALA A 298 10.46 -33.01 -4.14
CA ALA A 298 9.03 -33.08 -3.83
C ALA A 298 8.20 -33.60 -5.01
N ARG A 299 8.58 -33.26 -6.25
CA ARG A 299 7.97 -33.77 -7.50
C ARG A 299 8.11 -35.28 -7.71
N LEU A 300 9.01 -35.95 -7.00
CA LEU A 300 9.22 -37.40 -7.09
C LEU A 300 8.33 -38.18 -6.10
N LEU A 301 7.64 -37.49 -5.18
CA LEU A 301 6.73 -38.13 -4.23
C LEU A 301 5.47 -38.61 -4.97
N PRO A 302 5.00 -39.85 -4.73
CA PRO A 302 3.85 -40.41 -5.43
C PRO A 302 2.52 -39.89 -4.87
N ALA A 303 2.34 -38.57 -4.75
CA ALA A 303 1.10 -37.93 -4.29
C ALA A 303 0.26 -37.44 -5.48
N LYS A 304 -1.04 -37.75 -5.47
CA LYS A 304 -2.01 -37.32 -6.50
C LYS A 304 -2.46 -35.89 -6.27
N SER A 305 -2.94 -35.61 -5.06
CA SER A 305 -3.48 -34.32 -4.63
C SER A 305 -3.02 -34.03 -3.20
N VAL A 306 -3.10 -32.76 -2.79
CA VAL A 306 -2.69 -32.31 -1.44
C VAL A 306 -3.76 -31.40 -0.85
N ALA A 307 -4.02 -31.58 0.44
CA ALA A 307 -4.81 -30.64 1.22
C ALA A 307 -4.06 -30.21 2.49
N LEU A 308 -4.19 -28.95 2.86
CA LEU A 308 -3.76 -28.38 4.14
C LEU A 308 -4.99 -28.07 4.98
N THR A 309 -4.95 -28.41 6.27
CA THR A 309 -6.06 -28.13 7.20
C THR A 309 -5.58 -27.89 8.62
N GLY A 310 -6.40 -27.23 9.44
CA GLY A 310 -6.13 -26.96 10.84
C GLY A 310 -7.35 -26.46 11.62
N GLY A 311 -7.30 -26.62 12.94
CA GLY A 311 -8.37 -26.22 13.85
C GLY A 311 -8.17 -24.87 14.54
N ASP A 312 -6.95 -24.36 14.58
CA ASP A 312 -6.54 -23.19 15.34
C ASP A 312 -6.17 -22.02 14.39
N PRO A 313 -6.73 -20.80 14.55
CA PRO A 313 -6.48 -19.71 13.62
C PRO A 313 -5.17 -18.95 13.90
N PHE A 314 -4.46 -19.23 15.00
CA PHE A 314 -3.36 -18.39 15.48
C PHE A 314 -2.00 -18.77 14.87
N PHE A 315 -1.89 -18.70 13.54
CA PHE A 315 -0.68 -19.08 12.80
C PHE A 315 0.59 -18.37 13.25
N ALA A 316 0.51 -17.06 13.52
CA ALA A 316 1.66 -16.25 13.93
C ALA A 316 2.31 -16.75 15.23
N THR A 317 1.51 -17.20 16.20
CA THR A 317 2.01 -17.61 17.53
C THR A 317 2.18 -19.11 17.67
N GLY A 318 1.50 -19.93 16.85
CA GLY A 318 1.62 -21.39 16.80
C GLY A 318 0.26 -22.05 16.61
N THR A 319 0.01 -22.67 15.47
CA THR A 319 -1.25 -23.37 15.18
C THR A 319 -1.04 -24.88 15.00
N ASP A 320 -2.11 -25.67 15.06
CA ASP A 320 -2.15 -27.01 14.51
C ASP A 320 -2.39 -26.99 12.99
N VAL A 321 -1.48 -27.61 12.24
CA VAL A 321 -1.54 -27.77 10.78
C VAL A 321 -1.31 -29.24 10.44
N ALA A 322 -2.09 -29.73 9.49
CA ALA A 322 -1.90 -31.03 8.86
C ALA A 322 -1.90 -30.92 7.34
N PHE A 323 -0.98 -31.65 6.72
CA PHE A 323 -0.94 -31.95 5.30
C PHE A 323 -1.47 -33.36 5.06
N LEU A 324 -2.45 -33.47 4.18
CA LEU A 324 -3.05 -34.72 3.73
C LEU A 324 -2.60 -34.96 2.29
N PHE A 325 -2.08 -36.16 2.02
CA PHE A 325 -1.64 -36.59 0.70
C PHE A 325 -2.48 -37.77 0.24
N GLU A 326 -3.13 -37.64 -0.91
CA GLU A 326 -3.80 -38.75 -1.59
C GLU A 326 -2.76 -39.55 -2.40
N THR A 327 -2.74 -40.88 -2.30
CA THR A 327 -1.78 -41.71 -3.04
C THR A 327 -2.26 -43.14 -3.29
N ASP A 328 -1.91 -43.69 -4.46
CA ASP A 328 -2.06 -45.12 -4.74
C ASP A 328 -0.94 -45.98 -4.13
N ARG A 329 0.11 -45.34 -3.59
CA ARG A 329 1.31 -45.99 -3.01
C ARG A 329 1.59 -45.47 -1.60
N PRO A 330 0.66 -45.68 -0.65
CA PRO A 330 0.75 -45.09 0.69
C PRO A 330 2.00 -45.54 1.47
N GLU A 331 2.46 -46.78 1.29
CA GLU A 331 3.70 -47.28 1.90
C GLU A 331 4.94 -46.53 1.40
N ALA A 332 5.10 -46.44 0.08
CA ALA A 332 6.23 -45.75 -0.52
C ALA A 332 6.26 -44.26 -0.17
N LEU A 333 5.10 -43.60 -0.13
CA LEU A 333 5.01 -42.19 0.27
C LEU A 333 5.34 -42.00 1.75
N PHE A 334 4.80 -42.85 2.63
CA PHE A 334 5.07 -42.82 4.07
C PHE A 334 6.57 -42.99 4.35
N ASP A 335 7.22 -43.98 3.76
CA ASP A 335 8.65 -44.23 3.94
C ASP A 335 9.52 -43.08 3.42
N ALA A 336 9.16 -42.51 2.25
CA ALA A 336 9.87 -41.38 1.67
C ALA A 336 9.75 -40.13 2.55
N LEU A 337 8.55 -39.82 3.05
CA LEU A 337 8.33 -38.69 3.97
C LEU A 337 9.03 -38.92 5.32
N ALA A 338 8.96 -40.12 5.88
CA ALA A 338 9.67 -40.47 7.11
C ALA A 338 11.19 -40.27 6.97
N ALA A 339 11.77 -40.69 5.84
CA ALA A 339 13.19 -40.48 5.55
C ALA A 339 13.54 -38.99 5.39
N ALA A 340 12.71 -38.22 4.67
CA ALA A 340 12.90 -36.79 4.48
C ALA A 340 12.83 -36.01 5.81
N ILE A 341 11.81 -36.29 6.63
CA ILE A 341 11.62 -35.68 7.95
C ILE A 341 12.78 -36.04 8.86
N ARG A 342 13.21 -37.30 8.88
CA ARG A 342 14.38 -37.73 9.65
C ARG A 342 15.66 -37.00 9.27
N LEU A 343 15.91 -36.82 7.97
CA LEU A 343 17.08 -36.09 7.47
C LEU A 343 17.01 -34.60 7.82
N SER A 344 15.84 -33.98 7.66
CA SER A 344 15.62 -32.56 7.94
C SER A 344 15.66 -32.22 9.44
N THR A 345 15.08 -33.08 10.28
CA THR A 345 14.98 -32.85 11.73
C THR A 345 16.20 -33.36 12.51
N GLY A 346 16.92 -34.37 11.99
CA GLY A 346 17.97 -35.08 12.71
C GLY A 346 17.45 -36.00 13.83
N LEU A 347 16.14 -36.16 13.98
CA LEU A 347 15.50 -36.96 15.02
C LEU A 347 15.29 -38.41 14.57
N LYS A 348 15.39 -39.38 15.49
CA LYS A 348 15.27 -40.81 15.17
C LYS A 348 13.84 -41.26 14.81
N GLY A 349 12.83 -40.51 15.25
CA GLY A 349 11.42 -40.87 15.14
C GLY A 349 11.01 -41.90 16.21
N ALA A 350 9.91 -41.65 16.91
CA ALA A 350 9.28 -42.60 17.83
C ALA A 350 8.06 -43.25 17.16
N ALA A 351 8.02 -44.58 17.09
CA ALA A 351 6.91 -45.31 16.50
C ALA A 351 5.76 -45.48 17.51
N ALA A 352 4.53 -45.36 17.02
CA ALA A 352 3.30 -45.65 17.74
C ALA A 352 2.34 -46.46 16.84
N ASP A 353 1.21 -46.89 17.38
CA ASP A 353 0.13 -47.57 16.64
C ASP A 353 0.63 -48.74 15.76
N ASN A 354 1.40 -49.66 16.34
CA ASN A 354 2.02 -50.80 15.64
C ASN A 354 2.90 -50.44 14.42
N GLY A 355 3.41 -49.20 14.35
CA GLY A 355 4.26 -48.71 13.26
C GLY A 355 3.50 -47.94 12.17
N GLU A 356 2.20 -47.74 12.32
CA GLU A 356 1.38 -46.94 11.39
C GLU A 356 1.52 -45.43 11.60
N SER A 357 2.14 -45.01 12.72
CA SER A 357 2.49 -43.63 12.98
C SER A 357 3.92 -43.45 13.52
N LEU A 358 4.55 -42.32 13.15
CA LEU A 358 5.88 -41.90 13.59
C LEU A 358 5.82 -40.47 14.13
N ALA A 359 6.56 -40.17 15.20
CA ALA A 359 6.67 -38.84 15.78
C ALA A 359 8.14 -38.35 15.87
N PHE A 360 8.41 -37.19 15.31
CA PHE A 360 9.70 -36.48 15.33
C PHE A 360 9.49 -35.13 16.04
N VAL A 361 9.62 -35.13 17.36
CA VAL A 361 9.30 -33.98 18.22
C VAL A 361 10.45 -33.60 19.15
N ASN A 362 10.57 -32.32 19.49
CA ASN A 362 11.46 -31.78 20.52
C ASN A 362 10.71 -30.85 21.50
N ASP A 363 11.32 -30.55 22.64
CA ASP A 363 10.66 -29.85 23.76
C ASP A 363 10.25 -28.39 23.43
N ASP A 364 11.04 -27.70 22.60
CA ASP A 364 10.78 -26.31 22.19
C ASP A 364 9.75 -26.19 21.05
N ARG A 365 9.30 -27.33 20.50
CA ARG A 365 8.44 -27.49 19.32
C ARG A 365 8.99 -26.88 18.03
N SER A 366 10.27 -26.53 17.97
CA SER A 366 10.90 -26.06 16.72
C SER A 366 10.97 -27.18 15.68
N ARG A 367 10.87 -28.44 16.11
CA ARG A 367 10.60 -29.62 15.29
C ARG A 367 9.41 -30.36 15.90
N SER A 368 8.29 -30.38 15.20
CA SER A 368 7.10 -31.12 15.60
C SER A 368 6.46 -31.70 14.36
N SER A 369 6.71 -32.98 14.12
CA SER A 369 6.20 -33.69 12.95
C SER A 369 5.68 -35.05 13.35
N HIS A 370 4.39 -35.27 13.17
CA HIS A 370 3.71 -36.53 13.36
C HIS A 370 3.23 -37.02 12.00
N LEU A 371 3.69 -38.20 11.61
CA LEU A 371 3.37 -38.85 10.35
C LEU A 371 2.44 -40.04 10.63
N MET A 372 1.37 -40.16 9.85
CA MET A 372 0.40 -41.26 9.95
C MET A 372 0.02 -41.76 8.56
N ARG A 373 -0.19 -43.07 8.44
CA ARG A 373 -0.79 -43.68 7.25
C ARG A 373 -2.18 -44.21 7.60
N VAL A 374 -3.18 -43.90 6.78
CA VAL A 374 -4.56 -44.42 6.93
C VAL A 374 -5.18 -44.61 5.56
N ASN A 375 -5.59 -45.83 5.20
CA ASN A 375 -6.13 -46.15 3.87
C ASN A 375 -5.18 -45.70 2.72
N GLN A 376 -5.68 -44.90 1.77
CA GLN A 376 -4.92 -44.30 0.65
C GLN A 376 -4.38 -42.90 1.00
N LEU A 377 -4.33 -42.57 2.29
CA LEU A 377 -3.91 -41.28 2.81
C LEU A 377 -2.60 -41.40 3.58
N VAL A 378 -1.70 -40.46 3.35
CA VAL A 378 -0.58 -40.19 4.25
C VAL A 378 -0.75 -38.79 4.81
N VAL A 379 -0.59 -38.63 6.12
CA VAL A 379 -0.83 -37.36 6.83
C VAL A 379 0.43 -36.95 7.57
N VAL A 380 0.84 -35.70 7.44
CA VAL A 380 1.91 -35.07 8.22
C VAL A 380 1.30 -33.90 9.00
N ALA A 381 1.34 -33.93 10.32
CA ALA A 381 0.81 -32.87 11.17
C ALA A 381 1.81 -32.44 12.23
N ASN A 382 1.75 -31.18 12.67
CA ASN A 382 2.59 -30.70 13.77
C ASN A 382 1.98 -30.95 15.15
N SER A 383 0.82 -31.60 15.19
CA SER A 383 0.01 -31.87 16.37
C SER A 383 -0.53 -33.30 16.36
N ARG A 384 -0.35 -34.02 17.47
CA ARG A 384 -0.96 -35.36 17.63
C ARG A 384 -2.49 -35.28 17.69
N ALA A 385 -3.03 -34.26 18.37
CA ALA A 385 -4.48 -34.06 18.47
C ALA A 385 -5.11 -33.90 17.07
N GLN A 386 -4.39 -33.26 16.15
CA GLN A 386 -4.85 -33.09 14.78
C GLN A 386 -4.86 -34.40 13.98
N LEU A 387 -3.84 -35.26 14.14
CA LEU A 387 -3.86 -36.61 13.57
C LEU A 387 -5.02 -37.45 14.09
N ASP A 388 -5.26 -37.42 15.40
CA ASP A 388 -6.32 -38.22 16.03
C ASP A 388 -7.70 -37.82 15.50
N ARG A 389 -7.92 -36.52 15.23
CA ARG A 389 -9.15 -36.00 14.62
C ARG A 389 -9.32 -36.46 13.17
N ILE A 390 -8.27 -36.39 12.36
CA ILE A 390 -8.31 -36.88 10.97
C ILE A 390 -8.56 -38.40 10.95
N ALA A 391 -7.92 -39.15 11.85
CA ALA A 391 -8.15 -40.58 12.00
C ALA A 391 -9.60 -40.90 12.41
N ALA A 392 -10.23 -40.08 13.26
CA ALA A 392 -11.63 -40.24 13.64
C ALA A 392 -12.59 -40.06 12.45
N VAL A 393 -12.36 -39.06 11.60
CA VAL A 393 -13.12 -38.89 10.35
C VAL A 393 -12.91 -40.06 9.41
N ALA A 394 -11.66 -40.52 9.25
CA ALA A 394 -11.33 -41.66 8.39
C ALA A 394 -12.00 -42.99 8.85
N ARG A 395 -12.32 -43.13 10.14
CA ARG A 395 -13.09 -44.26 10.69
C ARG A 395 -14.61 -44.07 10.63
N GLY A 396 -15.09 -42.88 10.28
CA GLY A 396 -16.51 -42.51 10.31
C GLY A 396 -17.04 -42.13 11.70
N ASP A 397 -16.15 -41.89 12.67
CA ASP A 397 -16.52 -41.49 14.04
C ASP A 397 -16.94 -40.01 14.12
N SER A 398 -16.55 -39.20 13.13
CA SER A 398 -16.79 -37.76 13.04
C SER A 398 -17.18 -37.33 11.62
N PRO A 399 -18.02 -36.30 11.44
CA PRO A 399 -18.44 -35.82 10.12
C PRO A 399 -17.29 -35.17 9.34
N SER A 400 -17.29 -35.40 8.03
CA SER A 400 -16.30 -34.86 7.11
C SER A 400 -16.74 -33.52 6.50
N LEU A 401 -15.77 -32.68 6.13
CA LEU A 401 -15.99 -31.42 5.43
C LEU A 401 -16.69 -31.65 4.09
N GLY A 402 -16.26 -32.66 3.32
CA GLY A 402 -16.84 -32.99 2.01
C GLY A 402 -18.29 -33.47 2.05
N SER A 403 -18.78 -33.88 3.22
CA SER A 403 -20.18 -34.31 3.41
C SER A 403 -21.15 -33.17 3.74
N THR A 404 -20.67 -31.93 3.93
CA THR A 404 -21.56 -30.80 4.26
C THR A 404 -22.20 -30.20 3.01
N ASP A 405 -23.48 -29.81 3.13
CA ASP A 405 -24.20 -29.10 2.06
C ASP A 405 -23.53 -27.77 1.72
N GLU A 406 -22.97 -27.09 2.71
CA GLU A 406 -22.18 -25.87 2.57
C GLU A 406 -20.97 -26.09 1.63
N PHE A 407 -20.17 -27.13 1.86
CA PHE A 407 -19.01 -27.44 1.02
C PHE A 407 -19.42 -27.76 -0.42
N ARG A 408 -20.50 -28.53 -0.58
CA ARG A 408 -21.08 -28.86 -1.90
C ARG A 408 -21.57 -27.62 -2.63
N PHE A 409 -22.21 -26.67 -1.93
CA PHE A 409 -22.60 -25.40 -2.52
C PHE A 409 -21.39 -24.63 -3.07
N PHE A 410 -20.32 -24.49 -2.27
CA PHE A 410 -19.13 -23.78 -2.73
C PHE A 410 -18.36 -24.53 -3.82
N ARG A 411 -18.35 -25.86 -3.83
CA ARG A 411 -17.80 -26.65 -4.95
C ARG A 411 -18.65 -26.61 -6.21
N HIS A 412 -19.95 -26.37 -6.11
CA HIS A 412 -20.74 -26.04 -7.29
C HIS A 412 -20.38 -24.66 -7.86
N ARG A 413 -20.15 -23.66 -6.98
CA ARG A 413 -19.72 -22.31 -7.38
C ARG A 413 -18.27 -22.27 -7.90
N TYR A 414 -17.41 -23.12 -7.36
CA TYR A 414 -16.01 -23.32 -7.74
C TYR A 414 -15.78 -24.77 -8.17
N PRO A 415 -16.20 -25.14 -9.41
CA PRO A 415 -16.15 -26.52 -9.88
C PRO A 415 -14.73 -27.11 -9.85
N LEU A 416 -14.63 -28.33 -9.32
CA LEU A 416 -13.40 -29.11 -9.31
C LEU A 416 -12.88 -29.31 -10.74
N GLY A 417 -11.59 -29.02 -10.96
CA GLY A 417 -10.95 -29.18 -12.27
C GLY A 417 -11.21 -28.02 -13.24
N GLY A 418 -11.76 -26.90 -12.76
CA GLY A 418 -11.69 -25.62 -13.46
C GLY A 418 -10.26 -25.06 -13.52
N ASP A 419 -10.10 -23.82 -13.99
CA ASP A 419 -8.84 -23.08 -13.91
C ASP A 419 -8.55 -22.69 -12.44
N GLU A 420 -8.06 -23.65 -11.64
CA GLU A 420 -7.74 -23.50 -10.21
C GLU A 420 -6.36 -24.09 -9.89
N ASP A 421 -5.51 -23.32 -9.20
CA ASP A 421 -4.27 -23.82 -8.59
C ASP A 421 -4.49 -24.12 -7.09
N ALA A 422 -5.44 -23.41 -6.46
CA ALA A 422 -5.91 -23.77 -5.13
C ALA A 422 -7.35 -23.33 -4.86
N PHE A 423 -8.01 -24.11 -4.01
CA PHE A 423 -9.31 -23.81 -3.44
C PHE A 423 -9.18 -23.72 -1.91
N VAL A 424 -9.55 -22.58 -1.35
CA VAL A 424 -9.55 -22.32 0.10
C VAL A 424 -10.99 -22.29 0.59
N PHE A 425 -11.25 -22.96 1.70
CA PHE A 425 -12.57 -23.01 2.29
C PHE A 425 -12.50 -22.93 3.82
N LEU A 426 -13.41 -22.15 4.39
CA LEU A 426 -13.61 -21.99 5.80
C LEU A 426 -15.11 -22.17 6.10
N SER A 427 -15.45 -23.28 6.75
CA SER A 427 -16.83 -23.65 7.07
C SER A 427 -17.41 -22.83 8.23
N ASP A 428 -18.73 -22.70 8.28
CA ASP A 428 -19.45 -22.15 9.45
C ASP A 428 -19.03 -22.84 10.75
N ALA A 429 -18.90 -24.17 10.73
CA ALA A 429 -18.48 -24.96 11.89
C ALA A 429 -17.06 -24.62 12.37
N ALA A 430 -16.13 -24.35 11.46
CA ALA A 430 -14.77 -23.93 11.81
C ALA A 430 -14.76 -22.56 12.48
N ILE A 431 -15.54 -21.59 11.95
CA ILE A 431 -15.62 -20.24 12.52
C ILE A 431 -16.30 -20.29 13.88
N ARG A 432 -17.38 -21.07 14.04
CA ARG A 432 -18.03 -21.28 15.36
C ARG A 432 -17.07 -21.85 16.38
N ARG A 433 -16.20 -22.78 15.97
CA ARG A 433 -15.14 -23.31 16.82
C ARG A 433 -14.15 -22.22 17.20
N TRP A 434 -13.73 -21.36 16.26
CA TRP A 434 -12.81 -20.25 16.54
C TRP A 434 -13.41 -19.20 17.49
N CYS A 435 -14.69 -18.93 17.35
CA CYS A 435 -15.47 -18.05 18.22
C CYS A 435 -15.96 -18.74 19.50
N GLY A 436 -15.70 -20.05 19.65
CA GLY A 436 -16.14 -20.86 20.78
C GLY A 436 -15.38 -20.56 22.07
N PRO A 437 -15.93 -20.95 23.24
CA PRO A 437 -15.32 -20.66 24.53
C PRO A 437 -13.92 -21.28 24.67
N GLU A 438 -13.73 -22.52 24.21
CA GLU A 438 -12.44 -23.21 24.25
C GLU A 438 -11.34 -22.42 23.51
N THR A 439 -11.58 -22.06 22.24
CA THR A 439 -10.61 -21.34 21.42
C THR A 439 -10.29 -19.95 21.96
N ARG A 440 -11.31 -19.19 22.36
CA ARG A 440 -11.13 -17.80 22.82
C ARG A 440 -10.46 -17.71 24.19
N ILE A 441 -10.83 -18.61 25.12
CA ILE A 441 -10.17 -18.70 26.43
C ILE A 441 -8.74 -19.23 26.26
N GLY A 442 -8.54 -20.23 25.39
CA GLY A 442 -7.22 -20.75 25.03
C GLY A 442 -6.30 -19.68 24.45
N ALA A 443 -6.80 -18.87 23.51
CA ALA A 443 -6.08 -17.73 22.95
C ALA A 443 -5.68 -16.72 24.03
N SER A 444 -6.61 -16.36 24.93
CA SER A 444 -6.32 -15.46 26.06
C SER A 444 -5.23 -16.01 26.99
N ARG A 445 -5.28 -17.32 27.33
CA ARG A 445 -4.24 -17.98 28.13
C ARG A 445 -2.89 -17.98 27.40
N ARG A 446 -2.88 -18.25 26.10
CA ARG A 446 -1.68 -18.23 25.25
C ARG A 446 -1.05 -16.84 25.14
N ASN A 447 -1.84 -15.79 24.96
CA ASN A 447 -1.34 -14.41 24.91
C ASN A 447 -0.69 -14.00 26.24
N ARG A 448 -1.33 -14.34 27.38
CA ARG A 448 -0.73 -14.15 28.70
C ARG A 448 0.53 -15.00 28.90
N ALA A 449 0.53 -16.24 28.42
CA ALA A 449 1.68 -17.13 28.49
C ALA A 449 2.86 -16.60 27.68
N LEU A 450 2.62 -16.06 26.47
CA LEU A 450 3.65 -15.42 25.65
C LEU A 450 4.26 -14.21 26.36
N ALA A 451 3.44 -13.37 26.97
CA ALA A 451 3.92 -12.23 27.76
C ALA A 451 4.79 -12.70 28.94
N ALA A 452 4.36 -13.75 29.65
CA ALA A 452 5.12 -14.35 30.75
C ALA A 452 6.43 -14.99 30.28
N LEU A 453 6.43 -15.76 29.19
CA LEU A 453 7.63 -16.36 28.61
C LEU A 453 8.66 -15.31 28.18
N ASN A 454 8.19 -14.21 27.58
CA ASN A 454 9.06 -13.12 27.17
C ASN A 454 9.63 -12.35 28.38
N GLU A 455 8.86 -12.21 29.46
CA GLU A 455 9.35 -11.65 30.73
C GLU A 455 10.40 -12.56 31.38
N LEU A 456 10.14 -13.87 31.46
CA LEU A 456 11.09 -14.85 32.01
C LEU A 456 12.37 -14.93 31.18
N THR A 457 12.25 -14.82 29.86
CA THR A 457 13.40 -14.70 28.94
C THR A 457 14.18 -13.42 29.24
N SER A 458 13.51 -12.28 29.42
CA SER A 458 14.15 -11.01 29.78
C SER A 458 14.86 -11.06 31.13
N ARG A 459 14.26 -11.70 32.15
CA ARG A 459 14.89 -11.96 33.44
C ARG A 459 16.13 -12.84 33.33
N SER A 460 16.08 -13.87 32.48
CA SER A 460 17.24 -14.72 32.22
C SER A 460 18.39 -13.94 31.59
N ILE A 461 18.10 -13.01 30.67
CA ILE A 461 19.11 -12.14 30.05
C ILE A 461 19.73 -11.21 31.11
N SER A 462 18.90 -10.63 31.99
CA SER A 462 19.33 -9.72 33.07
C SER A 462 19.98 -10.43 34.27
N GLY A 463 20.04 -11.77 34.29
CA GLY A 463 20.61 -12.54 35.40
C GLY A 463 19.75 -12.60 36.68
N THR A 464 18.48 -12.16 36.63
CA THR A 464 17.58 -12.14 37.80
C THR A 464 16.87 -13.47 38.07
N GLY A 465 17.05 -14.46 37.20
CA GLY A 465 16.45 -15.79 37.30
C GLY A 465 14.96 -15.82 36.91
N ALA A 466 14.44 -16.99 36.55
CA ALA A 466 13.05 -17.10 36.08
C ALA A 466 12.04 -16.79 37.22
N GLY A 467 12.23 -17.40 38.40
CA GLY A 467 11.23 -17.38 39.47
C GLY A 467 9.96 -18.15 39.11
N ASP A 468 9.11 -18.42 40.11
CA ASP A 468 7.90 -19.25 39.94
C ASP A 468 6.60 -18.44 39.84
N ASP A 469 6.68 -17.11 39.71
CA ASP A 469 5.54 -16.18 39.69
C ASP A 469 4.47 -16.54 38.65
N PHE A 470 4.88 -17.16 37.54
CA PHE A 470 4.02 -17.56 36.43
C PHE A 470 3.70 -19.06 36.40
N ALA A 471 4.17 -19.85 37.39
CA ALA A 471 3.96 -21.30 37.44
C ALA A 471 2.47 -21.72 37.34
N PRO A 472 1.49 -21.01 37.93
CA PRO A 472 0.07 -21.37 37.74
C PRO A 472 -0.40 -21.33 36.27
N LEU A 473 0.17 -20.43 35.47
CA LEU A 473 -0.15 -20.27 34.05
C LEU A 473 0.72 -21.18 33.18
N LEU A 474 2.04 -21.14 33.38
CA LEU A 474 3.03 -21.78 32.52
C LEU A 474 3.36 -23.23 32.89
N GLY A 475 3.00 -23.70 34.08
CA GLY A 475 3.53 -24.96 34.60
C GLY A 475 5.03 -24.86 34.87
N LYS A 476 5.76 -25.98 34.77
CA LYS A 476 7.23 -25.97 34.89
C LYS A 476 7.84 -25.18 33.73
N VAL A 477 8.80 -24.32 34.03
CA VAL A 477 9.55 -23.55 33.04
C VAL A 477 11.03 -23.90 33.12
N GLU A 478 11.64 -24.11 31.95
CA GLU A 478 13.08 -24.32 31.81
C GLU A 478 13.70 -23.24 30.92
N ILE A 479 14.93 -22.84 31.23
CA ILE A 479 15.70 -21.94 30.36
C ILE A 479 16.61 -22.79 29.49
N GLN A 480 16.41 -22.73 28.17
CA GLN A 480 17.27 -23.40 27.19
C GLN A 480 17.81 -22.35 26.21
N ALA A 481 19.13 -22.29 26.03
CA ALA A 481 19.80 -21.32 25.15
C ALA A 481 19.39 -19.84 25.38
N GLY A 482 19.09 -19.47 26.64
CA GLY A 482 18.74 -18.12 27.05
C GLY A 482 17.26 -17.74 26.89
N ARG A 483 16.39 -18.66 26.44
CA ARG A 483 14.94 -18.44 26.34
C ARG A 483 14.16 -19.35 27.29
N ALA A 484 12.99 -18.89 27.72
CA ALA A 484 12.06 -19.65 28.55
C ALA A 484 11.22 -20.62 27.70
N ILE A 485 11.08 -21.86 28.19
CA ILE A 485 10.23 -22.90 27.62
C ILE A 485 9.30 -23.42 28.71
N SER A 486 8.00 -23.39 28.44
CA SER A 486 6.94 -23.84 29.33
C SER A 486 6.53 -25.27 28.97
N GLU A 487 6.36 -26.12 29.99
CA GLU A 487 5.82 -27.47 29.84
C GLU A 487 4.41 -27.47 29.23
N ARG A 488 3.57 -26.49 29.62
CA ARG A 488 2.18 -26.40 29.15
C ARG A 488 2.07 -25.70 27.79
N HIS A 489 2.83 -24.63 27.58
CA HIS A 489 2.65 -23.71 26.47
C HIS A 489 3.77 -23.71 25.44
N GLY A 490 4.86 -24.46 25.63
CA GLY A 490 5.98 -24.49 24.70
C GLY A 490 6.84 -23.22 24.78
N SER A 491 7.34 -22.78 23.62
CA SER A 491 8.24 -21.62 23.51
C SER A 491 7.53 -20.40 22.91
N ALA A 492 8.12 -19.20 23.06
CA ALA A 492 7.62 -18.00 22.39
C ALA A 492 7.64 -18.10 20.86
N GLU A 493 8.51 -18.97 20.31
CA GLU A 493 8.58 -19.27 18.88
C GLU A 493 7.46 -20.21 18.44
N PHE A 494 7.01 -21.16 19.26
CA PHE A 494 5.87 -22.03 18.94
C PHE A 494 5.08 -22.34 20.21
N LEU A 495 4.01 -21.58 20.42
CA LEU A 495 3.07 -21.90 21.49
C LEU A 495 2.30 -23.17 21.17
N THR A 496 2.00 -23.96 22.20
CA THR A 496 1.12 -25.13 22.10
C THR A 496 -0.24 -24.71 21.51
N PRO A 497 -0.70 -25.31 20.40
CA PRO A 497 -2.00 -25.02 19.79
C PRO A 497 -3.14 -25.28 20.78
N VAL A 498 -4.26 -24.57 20.62
CA VAL A 498 -5.40 -24.71 21.56
C VAL A 498 -5.93 -26.15 21.59
N SER A 499 -5.93 -26.81 20.43
CA SER A 499 -6.32 -28.21 20.27
C SER A 499 -5.53 -29.20 21.13
N GLU A 500 -4.31 -28.85 21.55
CA GLU A 500 -3.46 -29.66 22.42
C GLU A 500 -3.56 -29.27 23.90
N LEU A 501 -4.04 -28.07 24.23
CA LEU A 501 -4.14 -27.58 25.61
C LEU A 501 -5.19 -28.32 26.46
N ARG A 502 -6.13 -29.03 25.82
CA ARG A 502 -7.21 -29.82 26.46
C ARG A 502 -7.91 -29.05 27.59
N LEU A 503 -8.46 -27.90 27.26
CA LEU A 503 -9.09 -27.01 28.23
C LEU A 503 -10.46 -27.57 28.64
N ASP A 504 -10.55 -28.11 29.84
CA ASP A 504 -11.79 -28.66 30.41
C ASP A 504 -12.51 -27.65 31.31
N ARG A 505 -11.77 -26.75 31.98
CA ARG A 505 -12.32 -25.77 32.91
C ARG A 505 -11.84 -24.34 32.67
N ALA A 506 -12.75 -23.40 32.90
CA ALA A 506 -12.51 -21.97 32.87
C ALA A 506 -12.77 -21.33 34.23
N SER A 507 -12.04 -20.27 34.55
CA SER A 507 -12.37 -19.42 35.70
C SER A 507 -13.65 -18.62 35.44
N VAL A 508 -14.31 -18.16 36.51
CA VAL A 508 -15.48 -17.26 36.40
C VAL A 508 -15.13 -16.00 35.59
N ALA A 509 -13.95 -15.40 35.81
CA ALA A 509 -13.50 -14.22 35.07
C ALA A 509 -13.33 -14.50 33.56
N GLU A 510 -12.81 -15.67 33.19
CA GLU A 510 -12.70 -16.09 31.79
C GLU A 510 -14.08 -16.32 31.16
N LYS A 511 -15.00 -16.97 31.88
CA LYS A 511 -16.40 -17.13 31.44
C LYS A 511 -17.05 -15.77 31.19
N GLU A 512 -16.98 -14.85 32.15
CA GLU A 512 -17.61 -13.54 32.02
C GLU A 512 -16.99 -12.71 30.90
N ALA A 513 -15.66 -12.75 30.74
CA ALA A 513 -14.98 -12.08 29.63
C ALA A 513 -15.40 -12.65 28.28
N TYR A 514 -15.52 -13.97 28.16
CA TYR A 514 -16.03 -14.62 26.96
C TYR A 514 -17.47 -14.22 26.67
N LEU A 515 -18.36 -14.22 27.66
CA LEU A 515 -19.78 -13.86 27.47
C LEU A 515 -19.95 -12.39 27.08
N ARG A 516 -19.14 -11.47 27.64
CA ARG A 516 -19.11 -10.06 27.20
C ARG A 516 -18.66 -9.94 25.75
N TRP A 517 -17.57 -10.63 25.39
CA TRP A 517 -17.08 -10.65 24.01
C TRP A 517 -18.11 -11.25 23.03
N LYS A 518 -18.70 -12.41 23.39
CA LYS A 518 -19.77 -13.07 22.63
C LYS A 518 -20.93 -12.11 22.39
N SER A 519 -21.42 -11.43 23.42
CA SER A 519 -22.53 -10.49 23.30
C SER A 519 -22.23 -9.35 22.32
N GLY A 520 -21.03 -8.78 22.39
CA GLY A 520 -20.60 -7.73 21.44
C GLY A 520 -20.37 -8.25 20.02
N TYR A 521 -19.91 -9.49 19.88
CA TYR A 521 -19.75 -10.15 18.58
C TYR A 521 -21.13 -10.43 17.95
N GLU A 522 -22.07 -11.05 18.68
CA GLU A 522 -23.42 -11.37 18.23
C GLU A 522 -24.27 -10.15 17.87
N GLN A 523 -24.07 -9.01 18.55
CA GLN A 523 -24.70 -7.73 18.17
C GLN A 523 -24.28 -7.25 16.76
N GLY A 524 -23.13 -7.72 16.27
CA GLY A 524 -22.65 -7.48 14.91
C GLY A 524 -23.26 -8.39 13.84
N TRP A 525 -24.22 -9.26 14.17
CA TRP A 525 -24.83 -10.22 13.23
C TRP A 525 -26.33 -10.03 13.10
N ALA A 526 -26.84 -9.90 11.88
CA ALA A 526 -28.27 -9.64 11.66
C ALA A 526 -29.10 -10.91 11.78
N ARG A 527 -28.66 -12.01 11.15
CA ARG A 527 -29.48 -13.24 11.02
C ARG A 527 -28.70 -14.55 10.94
N VAL A 528 -27.54 -14.61 10.26
CA VAL A 528 -26.77 -15.85 10.00
C VAL A 528 -25.24 -15.60 9.98
N PHE A 529 -24.42 -16.66 9.86
CA PHE A 529 -22.96 -16.69 10.02
C PHE A 529 -22.21 -16.96 8.68
N ASP A 530 -20.91 -16.61 8.59
CA ASP A 530 -20.23 -16.35 7.30
C ASP A 530 -19.19 -17.40 6.86
N PRO A 531 -19.52 -18.45 6.08
CA PRO A 531 -18.49 -19.18 5.37
C PRO A 531 -17.73 -18.30 4.37
N ILE A 532 -16.46 -18.66 4.20
CA ILE A 532 -15.54 -18.01 3.29
C ILE A 532 -14.97 -19.07 2.34
N ALA A 533 -15.06 -18.81 1.04
CA ALA A 533 -14.46 -19.66 0.03
C ALA A 533 -13.68 -18.81 -0.98
N ALA A 534 -12.52 -19.28 -1.41
CA ALA A 534 -11.73 -18.60 -2.41
C ALA A 534 -11.12 -19.58 -3.42
N ARG A 535 -11.13 -19.21 -4.69
CA ARG A 535 -10.36 -19.87 -5.74
C ARG A 535 -9.17 -18.98 -6.14
N ILE A 536 -8.01 -19.58 -6.26
CA ILE A 536 -6.76 -18.92 -6.66
C ILE A 536 -6.26 -19.56 -7.96
N SER A 537 -5.88 -18.72 -8.93
CA SER A 537 -5.31 -19.14 -10.22
C SER A 537 -4.10 -18.27 -10.57
N LEU A 538 -2.99 -18.88 -10.97
CA LEU A 538 -1.66 -18.28 -11.06
C LEU A 538 -0.97 -18.68 -12.38
N SER A 539 -1.02 -17.78 -13.37
CA SER A 539 -0.31 -17.95 -14.63
C SER A 539 1.08 -17.30 -14.61
N LYS A 540 1.82 -17.32 -15.73
CA LYS A 540 3.07 -16.57 -15.85
C LYS A 540 2.86 -15.05 -15.79
N ASN A 541 1.72 -14.57 -16.29
CA ASN A 541 1.46 -13.14 -16.48
C ASN A 541 0.21 -12.65 -15.73
N SER A 542 -0.46 -13.50 -14.96
CA SER A 542 -1.60 -13.13 -14.12
C SER A 542 -1.62 -13.87 -12.79
N ALA A 543 -2.23 -13.22 -11.79
CA ALA A 543 -2.64 -13.80 -10.53
C ALA A 543 -4.09 -13.40 -10.26
N ASP A 544 -4.97 -14.39 -10.15
CA ASP A 544 -6.42 -14.23 -10.08
C ASP A 544 -6.94 -14.82 -8.76
N LEU A 545 -7.84 -14.09 -8.10
CA LEU A 545 -8.51 -14.48 -6.85
C LEU A 545 -10.01 -14.26 -7.00
N ASP A 546 -10.81 -15.30 -6.78
CA ASP A 546 -12.27 -15.22 -6.71
C ASP A 546 -12.71 -15.65 -5.31
N LEU A 547 -13.11 -14.68 -4.48
CA LEU A 547 -13.46 -14.81 -3.08
C LEU A 547 -14.97 -14.62 -2.90
N THR A 548 -15.63 -15.52 -2.20
CA THR A 548 -17.02 -15.39 -1.76
C THR A 548 -17.08 -15.40 -0.23
N VAL A 549 -17.79 -14.44 0.33
CA VAL A 549 -18.05 -14.26 1.77
C VAL A 549 -19.56 -14.06 1.94
N LEU A 550 -20.24 -14.96 2.67
CA LEU A 550 -21.71 -14.96 2.73
C LEU A 550 -22.24 -15.25 4.13
N PRO A 551 -22.98 -14.33 4.80
CA PRO A 551 -23.16 -12.90 4.51
C PRO A 551 -21.94 -12.04 4.91
N LEU A 552 -22.13 -10.71 5.04
CA LEU A 552 -21.19 -9.79 5.70
C LEU A 552 -21.71 -9.38 7.09
N THR A 553 -20.80 -9.07 8.02
CA THR A 553 -21.17 -8.55 9.34
C THR A 553 -21.94 -7.22 9.29
N ILE A 554 -22.77 -6.97 10.32
CA ILE A 554 -23.47 -5.70 10.49
C ILE A 554 -22.49 -4.52 10.58
N GLY A 555 -21.27 -4.71 11.06
CA GLY A 555 -20.32 -3.60 11.23
C GLY A 555 -19.54 -3.22 9.98
N SER A 556 -19.81 -3.84 8.82
CA SER A 556 -18.85 -3.82 7.72
C SER A 556 -18.74 -2.47 7.00
N GLU A 557 -17.51 -2.08 6.67
CA GLU A 557 -17.22 -0.88 5.87
C GLU A 557 -17.82 -0.94 4.45
N TYR A 558 -18.21 -2.12 3.96
CA TYR A 558 -18.92 -2.27 2.68
C TYR A 558 -20.39 -1.85 2.74
N ARG A 559 -20.97 -1.67 3.94
CA ARG A 559 -22.40 -1.38 4.09
C ARG A 559 -22.84 -0.15 3.34
N GLU A 560 -22.09 0.96 3.47
CA GLU A 560 -22.48 2.20 2.80
C GLU A 560 -22.54 1.98 1.28
N ILE A 561 -21.58 1.24 0.73
CA ILE A 561 -21.55 0.89 -0.70
C ILE A 561 -22.73 -0.03 -1.06
N MET A 562 -23.03 -1.03 -0.23
CA MET A 562 -24.19 -1.92 -0.43
C MET A 562 -25.51 -1.15 -0.43
N GLU A 563 -25.69 -0.23 0.54
CA GLU A 563 -26.90 0.58 0.66
C GLU A 563 -27.06 1.54 -0.52
N PHE A 564 -25.97 2.13 -1.02
CA PHE A 564 -26.01 2.97 -2.22
C PHE A 564 -26.24 2.17 -3.51
N ALA A 565 -25.61 1.00 -3.63
CA ALA A 565 -25.73 0.14 -4.82
C ALA A 565 -27.10 -0.52 -4.93
N GLY A 566 -27.72 -0.90 -3.79
CA GLY A 566 -29.02 -1.56 -3.75
C GLY A 566 -29.12 -2.74 -4.72
N ASP A 567 -30.23 -2.82 -5.45
CA ASP A 567 -30.45 -3.84 -6.48
C ASP A 567 -29.94 -3.43 -7.88
N ALA A 568 -29.22 -2.31 -7.99
CA ALA A 568 -28.73 -1.81 -9.27
C ALA A 568 -27.48 -2.57 -9.74
N GLU A 569 -27.39 -2.76 -11.06
CA GLU A 569 -26.22 -3.33 -11.71
C GLU A 569 -25.49 -2.31 -12.60
N LEU A 570 -24.17 -2.46 -12.69
CA LEU A 570 -23.29 -1.70 -13.56
C LEU A 570 -23.62 -2.00 -15.05
N PRO A 571 -24.04 -0.99 -15.83
CA PRO A 571 -24.28 -1.17 -17.25
C PRO A 571 -22.96 -1.43 -18.01
N PRO A 572 -22.99 -2.06 -19.20
CA PRO A 572 -21.79 -2.36 -19.99
C PRO A 572 -20.84 -1.17 -20.17
N MET A 573 -21.38 0.02 -20.44
CA MET A 573 -20.57 1.26 -20.57
C MET A 573 -19.78 1.62 -19.31
N ALA A 574 -20.32 1.36 -18.11
CA ALA A 574 -19.63 1.63 -16.86
C ALA A 574 -18.60 0.54 -16.52
N ARG A 575 -18.73 -0.67 -17.10
CA ARG A 575 -17.74 -1.76 -16.95
C ARG A 575 -16.59 -1.65 -17.94
N LEU A 576 -16.73 -0.82 -18.97
CA LEU A 576 -15.70 -0.56 -19.96
C LEU A 576 -14.68 0.44 -19.40
N ARG A 577 -13.45 -0.03 -19.16
CA ARG A 577 -12.30 0.83 -18.86
C ARG A 577 -11.90 1.66 -20.10
N PRO A 578 -11.70 2.99 -20.00
CA PRO A 578 -11.07 3.77 -21.06
C PRO A 578 -9.67 3.22 -21.40
N GLN A 579 -9.35 3.08 -22.70
CA GLN A 579 -8.08 2.48 -23.15
C GLN A 579 -6.84 3.26 -22.66
N ASP A 580 -6.98 4.58 -22.61
CA ASP A 580 -5.99 5.55 -22.18
C ASP A 580 -6.02 5.80 -20.66
N SER A 581 -6.83 5.07 -19.89
CA SER A 581 -6.88 5.28 -18.45
C SER A 581 -5.78 4.53 -17.70
N VAL A 582 -5.23 5.21 -16.71
CA VAL A 582 -4.35 4.63 -15.68
C VAL A 582 -5.13 4.24 -14.43
N PHE A 583 -6.34 4.77 -14.26
CA PHE A 583 -7.26 4.39 -13.18
C PHE A 583 -8.71 4.49 -13.66
N HIS A 584 -9.54 3.55 -13.25
CA HIS A 584 -10.97 3.54 -13.53
C HIS A 584 -11.73 2.93 -12.35
N LEU A 585 -12.67 3.68 -11.79
CA LEU A 585 -13.58 3.25 -10.74
C LEU A 585 -15.01 3.40 -11.24
N ALA A 586 -15.84 2.38 -11.13
CA ALA A 586 -17.24 2.41 -11.47
C ALA A 586 -18.07 1.77 -10.35
N MET A 587 -19.19 2.39 -10.01
CA MET A 587 -20.09 1.98 -8.94
C MET A 587 -21.53 2.02 -9.42
N ALA A 588 -22.28 0.97 -9.09
CA ALA A 588 -23.74 0.92 -9.25
C ALA A 588 -24.39 1.85 -8.21
N ILE A 589 -25.47 2.49 -8.61
CA ILE A 589 -26.27 3.34 -7.72
C ILE A 589 -27.71 2.91 -7.91
N ASP A 590 -28.41 2.61 -6.82
CA ASP A 590 -29.86 2.41 -6.84
C ASP A 590 -30.56 3.70 -6.40
N PRO A 591 -31.19 4.45 -7.32
CA PRO A 591 -31.93 5.66 -6.98
C PRO A 591 -33.16 5.41 -6.09
N SER A 592 -33.54 4.15 -5.88
CA SER A 592 -34.63 3.73 -4.99
C SER A 592 -34.18 3.35 -3.58
N SER A 593 -32.87 3.26 -3.34
CA SER A 593 -32.30 2.99 -2.02
C SER A 593 -32.56 4.11 -1.01
N GLU A 594 -32.65 3.77 0.27
CA GLU A 594 -32.82 4.77 1.35
C GLU A 594 -31.61 5.69 1.48
N ALA A 595 -30.39 5.18 1.27
CA ALA A 595 -29.17 5.98 1.27
C ALA A 595 -29.21 7.06 0.17
N PHE A 596 -29.60 6.69 -1.05
CA PHE A 596 -29.73 7.66 -2.15
C PHE A 596 -30.87 8.66 -1.92
N LYS A 597 -32.02 8.22 -1.41
CA LYS A 597 -33.12 9.14 -1.04
C LYS A 597 -32.71 10.13 0.04
N SER A 598 -31.91 9.69 1.02
CA SER A 598 -31.38 10.56 2.06
C SER A 598 -30.45 11.63 1.47
N LEU A 599 -29.53 11.24 0.57
CA LEU A 599 -28.69 12.17 -0.17
C LEU A 599 -29.51 13.18 -0.99
N ASP A 600 -30.53 12.71 -1.71
CA ASP A 600 -31.43 13.54 -2.52
C ASP A 600 -32.17 14.57 -1.66
N GLN A 601 -32.63 14.18 -0.47
CA GLN A 601 -33.28 15.08 0.50
C GLN A 601 -32.31 16.10 1.11
N GLN A 602 -31.05 15.72 1.38
CA GLN A 602 -30.02 16.62 1.91
C GLN A 602 -29.64 17.74 0.92
N LEU A 603 -29.84 17.52 -0.39
CA LEU A 603 -29.57 18.54 -1.41
C LEU A 603 -30.70 19.57 -1.58
N VAL A 604 -31.92 19.29 -1.10
CA VAL A 604 -33.07 20.21 -1.25
C VAL A 604 -32.80 21.59 -0.63
N PRO A 605 -32.24 21.71 0.59
CA PRO A 605 -31.90 23.03 1.17
C PRO A 605 -30.82 23.78 0.39
N MET A 606 -29.90 23.08 -0.28
CA MET A 606 -28.80 23.67 -1.06
C MET A 606 -29.27 24.16 -2.44
N LEU A 607 -30.33 23.55 -2.98
CA LEU A 607 -30.90 23.86 -4.28
C LEU A 607 -32.36 24.29 -4.14
N PRO A 608 -32.67 25.44 -3.49
CA PRO A 608 -34.05 25.83 -3.16
C PRO A 608 -34.94 26.04 -4.39
N GLY A 609 -34.35 26.23 -5.58
CA GLY A 609 -35.07 26.26 -6.85
C GLY A 609 -35.68 24.91 -7.27
N LEU A 610 -35.18 23.80 -6.72
CA LEU A 610 -35.65 22.42 -6.95
C LEU A 610 -36.42 21.95 -5.72
N ARG A 611 -37.75 22.14 -5.74
CA ARG A 611 -38.59 21.93 -4.56
C ARG A 611 -38.61 20.48 -4.03
N VAL A 612 -38.39 19.47 -4.88
CA VAL A 612 -38.39 18.03 -4.53
C VAL A 612 -37.50 17.24 -5.50
N ASN A 613 -36.78 16.23 -5.01
CA ASN A 613 -35.94 15.26 -5.73
C ASN A 613 -34.91 15.83 -6.75
N PRO A 614 -33.93 16.65 -6.31
CA PRO A 614 -32.84 17.17 -7.16
C PRO A 614 -32.14 16.14 -8.05
N LEU A 615 -31.94 14.91 -7.57
CA LEU A 615 -31.20 13.84 -8.24
C LEU A 615 -32.10 12.88 -9.03
N SER A 616 -33.37 13.24 -9.26
CA SER A 616 -34.32 12.39 -10.01
C SER A 616 -33.90 12.07 -11.46
N TRP A 617 -32.83 12.67 -11.98
CA TRP A 617 -32.25 12.44 -13.30
C TRP A 617 -31.19 11.32 -13.35
N VAL A 618 -30.63 10.95 -12.21
CA VAL A 618 -29.54 9.96 -12.09
C VAL A 618 -30.08 8.55 -12.40
N ASP A 619 -29.32 7.80 -13.18
CA ASP A 619 -29.58 6.40 -13.55
C ASP A 619 -28.82 5.43 -12.61
N SER A 620 -28.44 4.24 -13.08
CA SER A 620 -27.93 3.17 -12.23
C SER A 620 -26.42 3.16 -11.98
N SER A 621 -25.65 4.18 -12.40
CA SER A 621 -24.19 4.14 -12.31
C SER A 621 -23.48 5.49 -12.28
N VAL A 622 -22.32 5.49 -11.61
CA VAL A 622 -21.29 6.52 -11.68
C VAL A 622 -19.94 5.88 -11.98
N SER A 623 -19.08 6.55 -12.75
CA SER A 623 -17.69 6.12 -12.94
C SER A 623 -16.71 7.27 -13.03
N LEU A 624 -15.57 7.15 -12.38
CA LEU A 624 -14.43 8.06 -12.43
C LEU A 624 -13.27 7.41 -13.16
N SER A 625 -12.64 8.12 -14.08
CA SER A 625 -11.45 7.65 -14.78
C SER A 625 -10.35 8.69 -14.75
N PHE A 626 -9.11 8.25 -14.61
CA PHE A 626 -7.93 9.08 -14.80
C PHE A 626 -7.18 8.66 -16.06
N GLY A 627 -6.94 9.61 -16.95
CA GLY A 627 -6.20 9.43 -18.19
C GLY A 627 -4.69 9.36 -17.96
N LYS A 628 -3.98 8.75 -18.92
CA LYS A 628 -2.54 8.86 -19.07
C LYS A 628 -2.15 10.32 -19.28
N SER A 629 -1.19 10.80 -18.49
CA SER A 629 -0.64 12.14 -18.57
C SER A 629 0.76 12.15 -17.97
N LEU A 630 1.62 13.06 -18.45
CA LEU A 630 2.90 13.33 -17.81
C LEU A 630 2.75 13.97 -16.42
N PHE A 631 1.57 14.51 -16.11
CA PHE A 631 1.22 15.04 -14.79
C PHE A 631 1.56 14.06 -13.66
N TRP A 632 1.28 12.77 -13.84
CA TRP A 632 1.57 11.73 -12.84
C TRP A 632 3.06 11.55 -12.53
N GLN A 633 3.96 12.01 -13.41
CA GLN A 633 5.41 11.93 -13.19
C GLN A 633 5.97 13.10 -12.37
N ARG A 634 5.20 14.17 -12.20
CA ARG A 634 5.53 15.31 -11.34
C ARG A 634 5.08 15.05 -9.90
N ILE A 635 3.88 14.49 -9.71
CA ILE A 635 3.26 14.33 -8.39
C ILE A 635 4.17 13.57 -7.43
N GLY A 636 4.37 14.13 -6.24
CA GLY A 636 5.11 13.49 -5.15
C GLY A 636 6.62 13.72 -5.15
N LYS A 637 7.20 14.42 -6.15
CA LYS A 637 8.63 14.77 -6.16
C LYS A 637 9.01 15.88 -5.15
N ASP A 638 8.10 16.82 -4.92
CA ASP A 638 8.35 17.99 -4.07
C ASP A 638 7.71 17.88 -2.68
N GLY A 639 7.17 16.70 -2.33
CA GLY A 639 6.65 16.40 -0.98
C GLY A 639 5.32 17.09 -0.59
N SER A 640 4.73 17.91 -1.46
CA SER A 640 3.40 18.50 -1.26
C SER A 640 2.63 18.57 -2.58
N THR A 641 1.31 18.35 -2.52
CA THR A 641 0.39 18.58 -3.63
C THR A 641 -0.36 19.88 -3.37
N GLY A 642 -0.17 20.88 -4.24
CA GLY A 642 -0.83 22.17 -4.15
C GLY A 642 -2.23 22.16 -4.79
N PHE A 643 -2.99 23.24 -4.61
CA PHE A 643 -4.28 23.41 -5.29
C PHE A 643 -4.13 23.45 -6.83
N ASP A 644 -3.02 23.98 -7.34
CA ASP A 644 -2.72 24.01 -8.78
C ASP A 644 -2.59 22.60 -9.39
N ASP A 645 -2.18 21.60 -8.59
CA ASP A 645 -2.11 20.20 -9.06
C ASP A 645 -3.51 19.62 -9.26
N ILE A 646 -4.48 20.02 -8.43
CA ILE A 646 -5.87 19.54 -8.53
C ILE A 646 -6.51 19.98 -9.85
N ALA A 647 -6.29 21.22 -10.27
CA ALA A 647 -6.81 21.76 -11.52
C ALA A 647 -6.28 21.02 -12.76
N ASN A 648 -5.14 20.32 -12.65
CA ASN A 648 -4.47 19.64 -13.75
C ASN A 648 -4.75 18.14 -13.83
N ILE A 649 -5.52 17.57 -12.89
CA ILE A 649 -5.82 16.14 -12.88
C ILE A 649 -6.55 15.73 -14.17
N PRO A 650 -6.02 14.78 -14.95
CA PRO A 650 -6.65 14.31 -16.18
C PRO A 650 -7.82 13.37 -15.87
N MET A 651 -8.95 13.91 -15.40
CA MET A 651 -10.09 13.11 -14.92
C MET A 651 -11.33 13.20 -15.78
N ALA A 652 -12.06 12.09 -15.91
CA ALA A 652 -13.41 12.06 -16.46
C ALA A 652 -14.37 11.38 -15.49
N LEU A 653 -15.37 12.13 -15.01
CA LEU A 653 -16.51 11.63 -14.26
C LEU A 653 -17.69 11.43 -15.20
N ARG A 654 -18.28 10.24 -15.18
CA ARG A 654 -19.49 9.89 -15.92
C ARG A 654 -20.60 9.52 -14.95
N ILE A 655 -21.74 10.16 -15.07
CA ILE A 655 -22.97 9.84 -14.31
C ILE A 655 -24.03 9.39 -15.32
N GLY A 656 -24.63 8.22 -15.10
CA GLY A 656 -25.73 7.74 -15.94
C GLY A 656 -26.96 8.65 -15.86
N VAL A 657 -27.62 8.89 -16.98
CA VAL A 657 -28.78 9.80 -17.07
C VAL A 657 -30.00 9.04 -17.57
N ARG A 658 -31.06 9.01 -16.74
CA ARG A 658 -32.37 8.47 -17.10
C ARG A 658 -33.35 9.52 -17.62
N SER A 659 -33.17 10.79 -17.21
CA SER A 659 -34.03 11.92 -17.64
C SER A 659 -33.22 13.19 -17.92
N ARG A 660 -33.08 13.53 -19.21
CA ARG A 660 -32.39 14.76 -19.64
C ARG A 660 -33.11 16.03 -19.21
N LEU A 661 -34.44 15.99 -19.14
CA LEU A 661 -35.25 17.12 -18.69
C LEU A 661 -34.95 17.45 -17.23
N ASN A 662 -34.96 16.43 -16.36
CA ASN A 662 -34.68 16.61 -14.95
C ASN A 662 -33.23 17.03 -14.72
N LEU A 663 -32.28 16.52 -15.51
CA LEU A 663 -30.89 16.96 -15.48
C LEU A 663 -30.77 18.45 -15.87
N GLY A 664 -31.50 18.91 -16.88
CA GLY A 664 -31.54 20.32 -17.28
C GLY A 664 -32.06 21.22 -16.16
N LEU A 665 -33.10 20.78 -15.44
CA LEU A 665 -33.60 21.46 -14.24
C LEU A 665 -32.55 21.48 -13.12
N PHE A 666 -31.89 20.35 -12.87
CA PHE A 666 -30.83 20.23 -11.87
C PHE A 666 -29.69 21.20 -12.14
N LEU A 667 -29.13 21.21 -13.35
CA LEU A 667 -28.03 22.09 -13.74
C LEU A 667 -28.43 23.57 -13.69
N THR A 668 -29.67 23.90 -14.03
CA THR A 668 -30.21 25.26 -13.89
C THR A 668 -30.27 25.67 -12.42
N GLY A 669 -30.69 24.75 -11.53
CA GLY A 669 -30.69 24.95 -10.08
C GLY A 669 -29.28 25.15 -9.52
N VAL A 670 -28.32 24.31 -9.91
CA VAL A 670 -26.90 24.43 -9.51
C VAL A 670 -26.32 25.76 -9.96
N ARG A 671 -26.54 26.15 -11.22
CA ARG A 671 -26.09 27.44 -11.75
C ARG A 671 -26.70 28.60 -10.95
N GLY A 672 -28.00 28.55 -10.65
CA GLY A 672 -28.66 29.55 -9.83
C GLY A 672 -28.10 29.65 -8.40
N ALA A 673 -27.74 28.52 -7.79
CA ALA A 673 -27.13 28.48 -6.47
C ALA A 673 -25.72 29.10 -6.47
N ILE A 674 -24.88 28.74 -7.45
CA ILE A 674 -23.55 29.33 -7.63
C ILE A 674 -23.66 30.84 -7.84
N GLU A 675 -24.53 31.29 -8.75
CA GLU A 675 -24.72 32.72 -9.03
C GLU A 675 -25.24 33.50 -7.81
N SER A 676 -26.02 32.85 -6.94
CA SER A 676 -26.50 33.48 -5.70
C SER A 676 -25.42 33.61 -4.62
N SER A 677 -24.46 32.68 -4.59
CA SER A 677 -23.39 32.63 -3.59
C SER A 677 -22.17 33.44 -4.01
N ALA A 678 -21.87 33.49 -5.30
CA ALA A 678 -20.75 34.21 -5.88
C ALA A 678 -21.19 34.98 -7.15
N PRO A 679 -22.01 36.03 -7.00
CA PRO A 679 -22.56 36.78 -8.13
C PRO A 679 -21.46 37.34 -9.02
N ASP A 680 -21.61 37.20 -10.34
CA ASP A 680 -20.70 37.76 -11.33
C ASP A 680 -19.23 37.31 -11.25
N THR A 681 -18.92 36.24 -10.51
CA THR A 681 -17.54 35.71 -10.39
C THR A 681 -17.19 34.67 -11.45
N MET A 682 -18.18 33.94 -11.95
CA MET A 682 -17.99 32.78 -12.83
C MET A 682 -18.42 33.10 -14.28
N ARG A 683 -17.79 32.42 -15.23
CA ARG A 683 -18.06 32.47 -16.67
C ARG A 683 -18.52 31.09 -17.14
N TRP A 684 -19.62 31.05 -17.88
CA TRP A 684 -20.13 29.84 -18.54
C TRP A 684 -20.04 30.04 -20.05
N GLU A 685 -19.20 29.24 -20.69
CA GLU A 685 -18.98 29.29 -22.12
C GLU A 685 -19.44 27.99 -22.78
N THR A 686 -20.26 28.08 -23.82
CA THR A 686 -20.63 26.89 -24.61
C THR A 686 -19.66 26.75 -25.77
N ARG A 687 -19.02 25.58 -25.86
CA ARG A 687 -18.06 25.21 -26.91
C ARG A 687 -18.54 23.97 -27.66
N LYS A 688 -17.87 23.63 -28.76
CA LYS A 688 -18.19 22.46 -29.60
C LYS A 688 -17.01 21.51 -29.74
N TYR A 689 -17.30 20.22 -29.77
CA TYR A 689 -16.40 19.14 -30.15
C TYR A 689 -17.10 18.24 -31.17
N GLY A 690 -16.68 18.31 -32.44
CA GLY A 690 -17.48 17.79 -33.55
C GLY A 690 -18.87 18.44 -33.59
N GLU A 691 -19.91 17.61 -33.70
CA GLU A 691 -21.32 18.05 -33.66
C GLU A 691 -21.88 18.25 -32.24
N ARG A 692 -21.08 17.99 -31.20
CA ARG A 692 -21.55 17.98 -29.80
C ARG A 692 -21.17 19.27 -29.10
N SER A 693 -22.10 19.82 -28.33
CA SER A 693 -21.83 20.96 -27.45
C SER A 693 -21.40 20.50 -26.06
N TYR A 694 -20.49 21.25 -25.46
CA TYR A 694 -20.10 21.12 -24.05
C TYR A 694 -19.98 22.52 -23.43
N VAL A 695 -19.97 22.59 -22.11
CA VAL A 695 -19.90 23.84 -21.36
C VAL A 695 -18.62 23.88 -20.54
N VAL A 696 -17.97 25.03 -20.54
CA VAL A 696 -16.81 25.34 -19.71
C VAL A 696 -17.24 26.34 -18.66
N VAL A 697 -16.97 26.01 -17.40
CA VAL A 697 -17.16 26.87 -16.24
C VAL A 697 -15.78 27.29 -15.74
N SER A 698 -15.52 28.59 -15.71
CA SER A 698 -14.26 29.16 -15.26
C SER A 698 -14.52 30.44 -14.46
N GLU A 699 -13.52 30.97 -13.78
CA GLU A 699 -13.60 32.29 -13.17
C GLU A 699 -13.53 33.42 -14.22
N LYS A 700 -14.09 34.60 -13.91
CA LYS A 700 -14.03 35.81 -14.73
C LYS A 700 -12.74 36.63 -14.51
N ASP A 701 -12.28 36.74 -13.25
CA ASP A 701 -11.10 37.53 -12.85
C ASP A 701 -10.11 36.66 -12.05
N ALA A 702 -8.85 36.58 -12.47
CA ALA A 702 -7.84 35.69 -11.88
C ALA A 702 -7.30 36.12 -10.50
N ASP A 703 -7.83 37.20 -9.90
CA ASP A 703 -7.30 37.83 -8.68
C ASP A 703 -7.91 37.30 -7.36
N SER A 704 -8.80 36.30 -7.40
CA SER A 704 -9.53 35.81 -6.21
C SER A 704 -8.78 34.81 -5.33
N GLY A 705 -7.57 34.38 -5.75
CA GLY A 705 -6.77 33.38 -5.05
C GLY A 705 -7.12 31.92 -5.36
N ILE A 706 -8.11 31.64 -6.22
CA ILE A 706 -8.39 30.31 -6.80
C ILE A 706 -8.00 30.33 -8.28
N THR A 707 -6.72 30.54 -8.57
CA THR A 707 -6.23 30.65 -9.95
C THR A 707 -6.29 29.29 -10.68
N GLY A 708 -7.01 29.22 -11.80
CA GLY A 708 -6.81 28.18 -12.83
C GLY A 708 -7.78 26.99 -12.88
N LEU A 709 -8.71 26.82 -11.93
CA LEU A 709 -9.67 25.70 -11.96
C LEU A 709 -10.74 25.91 -13.05
N ARG A 710 -10.85 24.94 -13.98
CA ARG A 710 -11.89 24.92 -15.03
C ARG A 710 -12.66 23.61 -14.98
N ILE A 711 -13.98 23.70 -14.94
CA ILE A 711 -14.87 22.53 -14.96
C ILE A 711 -15.54 22.46 -16.34
N HIS A 712 -15.36 21.33 -17.01
CA HIS A 712 -15.92 21.07 -18.33
C HIS A 712 -17.01 20.02 -18.18
N TYR A 713 -18.20 20.24 -18.75
CA TYR A 713 -19.25 19.23 -18.75
C TYR A 713 -19.99 19.11 -20.08
N ALA A 714 -20.41 17.89 -20.40
CA ALA A 714 -21.21 17.58 -21.59
C ALA A 714 -22.45 16.78 -21.22
N ILE A 715 -23.60 17.16 -21.79
CA ILE A 715 -24.88 16.48 -21.58
C ILE A 715 -25.16 15.61 -22.81
N LEU A 716 -25.08 14.30 -22.63
CA LEU A 716 -25.34 13.29 -23.67
C LEU A 716 -26.66 12.54 -23.38
N PRO A 717 -27.19 11.76 -24.34
CA PRO A 717 -28.47 11.08 -24.16
C PRO A 717 -28.55 10.16 -22.93
N LYS A 718 -27.45 9.50 -22.57
CA LYS A 718 -27.37 8.50 -21.48
C LYS A 718 -26.38 8.86 -20.37
N ALA A 719 -25.70 10.00 -20.47
CA ALA A 719 -24.63 10.36 -19.54
C ALA A 719 -24.50 11.88 -19.37
N LEU A 720 -24.17 12.29 -18.15
CA LEU A 720 -23.53 13.56 -17.84
C LEU A 720 -22.04 13.28 -17.67
N LEU A 721 -21.21 13.95 -18.47
CA LEU A 721 -19.76 13.86 -18.37
C LEU A 721 -19.23 15.14 -17.73
N LEU A 722 -18.34 15.02 -16.75
CA LEU A 722 -17.58 16.13 -16.15
C LEU A 722 -16.08 15.84 -16.21
N SER A 723 -15.28 16.89 -16.35
CA SER A 723 -13.82 16.82 -16.41
C SER A 723 -13.17 18.12 -15.94
N LEU A 724 -11.93 18.03 -15.48
CA LEU A 724 -11.08 19.20 -15.20
C LEU A 724 -10.25 19.63 -16.42
N ASP A 725 -10.17 18.78 -17.45
CA ASP A 725 -9.51 19.09 -18.72
C ASP A 725 -10.34 18.66 -19.93
N GLU A 726 -10.23 19.38 -21.05
CA GLU A 726 -11.02 19.09 -22.24
C GLU A 726 -10.64 17.76 -22.90
N ARG A 727 -9.39 17.30 -22.79
CA ARG A 727 -8.91 16.07 -23.44
C ARG A 727 -9.59 14.85 -22.83
N SER A 728 -9.65 14.75 -21.50
CA SER A 728 -10.37 13.69 -20.80
C SER A 728 -11.87 13.72 -21.11
N LEU A 729 -12.47 14.92 -21.23
CA LEU A 729 -13.87 15.07 -21.61
C LEU A 729 -14.13 14.53 -23.03
N PHE A 730 -13.31 14.91 -24.01
CA PHE A 730 -13.50 14.50 -25.41
C PHE A 730 -13.36 12.99 -25.59
N ARG A 731 -12.36 12.39 -24.93
CA ARG A 731 -12.20 10.93 -24.93
C ARG A 731 -13.40 10.23 -24.30
N ALA A 732 -13.96 10.78 -23.22
CA ALA A 732 -15.20 10.26 -22.64
C ALA A 732 -16.38 10.43 -23.60
N MET A 733 -16.49 11.56 -24.31
CA MET A 733 -17.54 11.80 -25.30
C MET A 733 -17.46 10.84 -26.48
N ASP A 734 -16.28 10.58 -27.03
CA ASP A 734 -16.08 9.66 -28.16
C ASP A 734 -16.49 8.22 -27.84
N ARG A 735 -16.34 7.82 -26.58
CA ARG A 735 -16.69 6.48 -26.11
C ARG A 735 -18.19 6.24 -25.95
N GLU A 736 -18.99 7.28 -25.70
CA GLU A 736 -20.43 7.12 -25.46
C GLU A 736 -21.22 6.63 -26.69
N ASP A 737 -20.61 6.63 -27.87
CA ASP A 737 -21.22 6.08 -29.10
C ASP A 737 -20.90 4.60 -29.33
N GLN A 738 -20.07 4.00 -28.48
CA GLN A 738 -19.64 2.62 -28.64
C GLN A 738 -20.82 1.66 -28.44
N LYS A 739 -20.99 0.77 -29.42
CA LYS A 739 -21.93 -0.36 -29.34
C LYS A 739 -21.13 -1.61 -29.05
N PHE A 740 -21.65 -2.43 -28.13
CA PHE A 740 -21.05 -3.71 -27.80
C PHE A 740 -21.80 -4.83 -28.53
N SER A 741 -21.05 -5.73 -29.14
CA SER A 741 -21.53 -7.07 -29.50
C SER A 741 -21.77 -7.92 -28.24
N GLU A 742 -22.43 -9.07 -28.42
CA GLU A 742 -22.63 -10.04 -27.33
C GLU A 742 -21.29 -10.57 -26.80
N GLU A 743 -20.34 -10.87 -27.69
CA GLU A 743 -18.99 -11.32 -27.35
C GLU A 743 -18.21 -10.25 -26.56
N GLU A 744 -18.27 -8.98 -26.98
CA GLU A 744 -17.63 -7.88 -26.26
C GLU A 744 -18.26 -7.66 -24.89
N THR A 745 -19.58 -7.80 -24.77
CA THR A 745 -20.28 -7.68 -23.48
C THR A 745 -19.88 -8.80 -22.51
N ALA A 746 -19.69 -10.02 -23.04
CA ALA A 746 -19.23 -11.17 -22.26
C ALA A 746 -17.75 -11.04 -21.84
N ALA A 747 -16.92 -10.33 -22.61
CA ALA A 747 -15.52 -10.08 -22.31
C ALA A 747 -15.29 -8.95 -21.27
N LEU A 748 -16.29 -8.11 -21.01
CA LEU A 748 -16.21 -7.10 -19.96
C LEU A 748 -16.02 -7.76 -18.58
N PRO A 749 -15.36 -7.07 -17.63
CA PRO A 749 -15.32 -7.52 -16.24
C PRO A 749 -16.71 -7.93 -15.75
N ALA A 750 -16.82 -9.17 -15.28
CA ALA A 750 -17.97 -9.57 -14.49
C ALA A 750 -17.86 -8.81 -13.17
N SER A 751 -18.62 -7.72 -13.04
CA SER A 751 -18.76 -6.89 -11.84
C SER A 751 -20.12 -6.22 -11.91
N ARG A 752 -20.99 -6.46 -10.94
CA ARG A 752 -22.35 -5.91 -10.88
C ARG A 752 -22.40 -4.64 -10.06
N SER A 753 -21.67 -4.57 -8.95
CA SER A 753 -21.84 -3.47 -7.99
C SER A 753 -20.68 -2.48 -8.04
N LEU A 754 -19.43 -2.95 -8.03
CA LEU A 754 -18.25 -2.09 -8.04
C LEU A 754 -17.15 -2.68 -8.94
N LEU A 755 -16.45 -1.82 -9.67
CA LEU A 755 -15.30 -2.16 -10.49
C LEU A 755 -14.20 -1.12 -10.28
N ALA A 756 -13.00 -1.58 -9.96
CA ALA A 756 -11.79 -0.77 -9.94
C ALA A 756 -10.73 -1.39 -10.84
N VAL A 757 -10.07 -0.59 -11.68
CA VAL A 757 -8.93 -0.99 -12.50
C VAL A 757 -7.85 0.08 -12.37
N ALA A 758 -6.63 -0.31 -12.05
CA ALA A 758 -5.52 0.60 -11.79
C ALA A 758 -4.21 0.10 -12.39
N ASP A 759 -3.46 1.01 -13.00
CA ASP A 759 -2.06 0.82 -13.37
C ASP A 759 -1.18 0.86 -12.12
N THR A 760 -0.26 -0.08 -11.99
CA THR A 760 0.59 -0.18 -10.78
C THR A 760 1.62 0.95 -10.69
N GLY A 761 2.10 1.46 -11.83
CA GLY A 761 2.97 2.63 -11.89
C GLY A 761 2.25 3.91 -11.44
N PHE A 762 1.00 4.07 -11.85
CA PHE A 762 0.13 5.14 -11.36
C PHE A 762 -0.07 5.06 -9.85
N LEU A 763 -0.47 3.91 -9.29
CA LEU A 763 -0.68 3.75 -7.84
C LEU A 763 0.58 4.11 -7.03
N ALA A 764 1.75 3.71 -7.52
CA ALA A 764 3.02 4.05 -6.90
C ALA A 764 3.31 5.56 -6.95
N ALA A 765 3.08 6.20 -8.10
CA ALA A 765 3.35 7.63 -8.30
C ALA A 765 2.34 8.53 -7.59
N SER A 766 1.06 8.15 -7.55
CA SER A 766 -0.02 8.96 -6.96
C SER A 766 -0.21 8.75 -5.46
N SER A 767 0.48 7.78 -4.85
CA SER A 767 0.37 7.48 -3.43
C SER A 767 0.51 8.72 -2.52
N PRO A 768 1.49 9.63 -2.74
CA PRO A 768 1.63 10.83 -1.91
C PRO A 768 0.41 11.74 -1.94
N MET A 769 -0.24 11.88 -3.11
CA MET A 769 -1.37 12.77 -3.32
C MET A 769 -2.63 12.28 -2.59
N PHE A 770 -2.93 10.99 -2.67
CA PHE A 770 -4.14 10.43 -2.09
C PHE A 770 -3.97 10.04 -0.61
N PHE A 771 -2.74 9.79 -0.17
CA PHE A 771 -2.48 9.16 1.13
C PHE A 771 -1.40 9.83 1.99
N GLY A 772 -0.76 10.92 1.52
CA GLY A 772 0.13 11.76 2.32
C GLY A 772 1.58 11.26 2.49
N ASP A 773 1.97 10.14 1.89
CA ASP A 773 3.37 9.65 1.86
C ASP A 773 3.68 8.85 0.58
N ASN A 774 4.93 8.90 0.11
CA ASN A 774 5.46 8.09 -1.00
C ASN A 774 5.83 6.65 -0.56
N GLY A 775 5.38 6.26 0.63
CA GLY A 775 5.74 5.01 1.31
C GLY A 775 7.20 4.94 1.76
N HIS A 776 8.08 5.86 1.33
CA HIS A 776 9.48 5.88 1.76
C HIS A 776 9.58 6.30 3.22
N SER A 777 8.90 7.38 3.63
CA SER A 777 8.99 7.87 5.01
C SER A 777 8.34 6.89 6.00
N VAL A 778 7.24 6.23 5.62
CA VAL A 778 6.65 5.13 6.38
C VAL A 778 7.64 3.96 6.52
N ARG A 779 8.25 3.49 5.43
CA ARG A 779 9.22 2.37 5.48
C ARG A 779 10.48 2.72 6.28
N ALA A 780 11.02 3.92 6.12
CA ALA A 780 12.17 4.40 6.88
C ALA A 780 11.82 4.47 8.38
N THR A 781 10.68 5.06 8.72
CA THR A 781 10.17 5.12 10.11
C THR A 781 10.01 3.73 10.71
N LYS A 782 9.36 2.78 10.01
CA LYS A 782 9.21 1.39 10.46
C LYS A 782 10.57 0.72 10.62
N SER A 783 11.52 0.95 9.72
CA SER A 783 12.89 0.43 9.82
C SER A 783 13.60 0.96 11.07
N TRP A 784 13.48 2.25 11.36
CA TRP A 784 14.13 2.89 12.50
C TRP A 784 13.54 2.47 13.85
N GLN A 785 12.25 2.11 13.90
CA GLN A 785 11.62 1.56 15.10
C GLN A 785 12.29 0.28 15.63
N ALA A 786 13.01 -0.46 14.78
CA ALA A 786 13.76 -1.66 15.19
C ALA A 786 15.16 -1.35 15.74
N ILE A 787 15.75 -0.20 15.44
CA ILE A 787 17.12 0.17 15.84
C ILE A 787 17.34 0.06 17.37
N PRO A 788 16.45 0.57 18.24
CA PRO A 788 16.68 0.56 19.68
C PRO A 788 16.92 -0.85 20.26
N ILE A 789 16.17 -1.86 19.81
CA ILE A 789 16.35 -3.22 20.33
C ILE A 789 17.59 -3.89 19.72
N LEU A 790 17.94 -3.55 18.48
CA LEU A 790 19.17 -4.05 17.87
C LEU A 790 20.41 -3.47 18.55
N ASN A 791 20.36 -2.21 19.03
CA ASN A 791 21.41 -1.61 19.84
C ASN A 791 21.62 -2.39 21.15
N GLU A 792 20.53 -2.78 21.82
CA GLU A 792 20.60 -3.58 23.04
C GLU A 792 21.25 -4.95 22.80
N TRP A 793 20.91 -5.62 21.68
CA TRP A 793 21.55 -6.89 21.33
C TRP A 793 23.01 -6.73 20.91
N HIS A 794 23.36 -5.67 20.20
CA HIS A 794 24.77 -5.39 19.90
C HIS A 794 25.58 -5.14 21.19
N ARG A 795 25.00 -4.43 22.16
CA ARG A 795 25.64 -4.15 23.46
C ARG A 795 25.83 -5.42 24.30
N LEU A 796 24.79 -6.25 24.42
CA LEU A 796 24.80 -7.44 25.27
C LEU A 796 25.48 -8.66 24.61
N PHE A 797 25.45 -8.74 23.29
CA PHE A 797 25.96 -9.86 22.49
C PHE A 797 26.81 -9.35 21.30
N PRO A 798 27.97 -8.72 21.56
CA PRO A 798 28.75 -8.02 20.54
C PRO A 798 29.26 -8.93 19.40
N ASP A 799 29.45 -10.21 19.67
CA ASP A 799 29.95 -11.19 18.70
C ASP A 799 28.84 -11.83 17.84
N GLU A 800 27.57 -11.53 18.11
CA GLU A 800 26.42 -12.07 17.38
C GLU A 800 25.71 -10.98 16.58
N LYS A 801 25.07 -11.37 15.46
CA LYS A 801 24.23 -10.45 14.69
C LYS A 801 22.98 -10.09 15.50
N PRO A 802 22.71 -8.81 15.79
CA PRO A 802 21.57 -8.38 16.63
C PRO A 802 20.20 -8.95 16.22
N ALA A 803 19.92 -9.01 14.91
CA ALA A 803 18.64 -9.56 14.42
C ALA A 803 18.51 -11.08 14.69
N ALA A 804 19.62 -11.82 14.64
CA ALA A 804 19.64 -13.26 14.93
C ALA A 804 19.49 -13.53 16.44
N VAL A 805 20.11 -12.68 17.28
CA VAL A 805 19.93 -12.71 18.74
C VAL A 805 18.45 -12.52 19.10
N HIS A 806 17.78 -11.54 18.49
CA HIS A 806 16.37 -11.30 18.75
C HIS A 806 15.50 -12.52 18.41
N GLN A 807 15.73 -13.13 17.24
CA GLN A 807 15.01 -14.32 16.81
C GLN A 807 15.26 -15.51 17.75
N ARG A 808 16.51 -15.73 18.16
CA ARG A 808 16.90 -16.83 19.06
C ARG A 808 16.22 -16.69 20.43
N LEU A 809 16.14 -15.48 20.98
CA LEU A 809 15.62 -15.23 22.32
C LEU A 809 14.09 -15.13 22.35
N PHE A 810 13.47 -14.42 21.40
CA PHE A 810 12.05 -14.07 21.44
C PHE A 810 11.19 -14.78 20.37
N GLY A 811 11.80 -15.58 19.49
CA GLY A 811 11.09 -16.32 18.44
C GLY A 811 10.59 -15.45 17.28
N THR A 812 10.86 -14.15 17.28
CA THR A 812 10.43 -13.20 16.25
C THR A 812 11.60 -12.64 15.45
N THR A 813 11.46 -12.54 14.13
CA THR A 813 12.50 -11.99 13.25
C THR A 813 12.36 -10.47 13.12
N ILE A 814 13.48 -9.76 13.16
CA ILE A 814 13.57 -8.34 12.79
C ILE A 814 14.21 -8.24 11.41
N SER A 815 13.55 -7.51 10.51
CA SER A 815 14.02 -7.30 9.14
C SER A 815 13.81 -5.85 8.71
N CYS A 816 14.74 -5.34 7.90
CA CYS A 816 14.59 -3.99 7.34
C CYS A 816 13.56 -4.01 6.19
N PRO A 817 12.56 -3.11 6.18
CA PRO A 817 11.63 -2.94 5.07
C PRO A 817 12.31 -2.65 3.72
N GLY A 818 13.54 -2.12 3.71
CA GLY A 818 14.31 -1.87 2.49
C GLY A 818 15.15 -3.06 2.01
N GLY A 819 14.95 -4.25 2.56
CA GLY A 819 15.56 -5.51 2.10
C GLY A 819 17.05 -5.72 2.43
N LYS A 820 17.81 -4.65 2.71
CA LYS A 820 19.27 -4.70 2.89
C LYS A 820 19.76 -4.98 4.32
N GLY A 821 18.85 -5.17 5.27
CA GLY A 821 19.18 -5.47 6.67
C GLY A 821 19.76 -4.27 7.45
N TYR A 822 20.48 -4.58 8.53
CA TYR A 822 21.03 -3.60 9.47
C TYR A 822 22.53 -3.83 9.69
N ARG A 823 23.27 -2.77 9.97
CA ARG A 823 24.69 -2.81 10.35
C ARG A 823 25.00 -1.85 11.48
N TRP A 824 26.08 -2.10 12.21
CA TRP A 824 26.56 -1.18 13.23
C TRP A 824 27.28 0.01 12.60
N ASN A 825 26.96 1.22 13.04
CA ASN A 825 27.65 2.46 12.69
C ASN A 825 28.48 2.91 13.91
N GLU A 826 29.80 2.74 13.81
CA GLU A 826 30.72 3.04 14.91
C GLU A 826 30.80 4.55 15.21
N ALA A 827 30.67 5.41 14.19
CA ALA A 827 30.74 6.87 14.38
C ALA A 827 29.50 7.43 15.09
N ALA A 828 28.32 6.90 14.78
CA ALA A 828 27.05 7.31 15.39
C ALA A 828 26.70 6.53 16.67
N LEU A 829 27.51 5.51 17.01
CA LEU A 829 27.30 4.57 18.11
C LEU A 829 25.91 3.94 18.11
N THR A 830 25.43 3.54 16.93
CA THR A 830 24.09 2.98 16.75
C THR A 830 24.03 2.00 15.58
N MET A 831 23.06 1.09 15.62
CA MET A 831 22.64 0.33 14.46
C MET A 831 21.97 1.26 13.45
N GLU A 832 22.23 1.04 12.17
CA GLU A 832 21.59 1.74 11.07
C GLU A 832 21.01 0.74 10.06
N SER A 833 19.95 1.16 9.40
CA SER A 833 19.47 0.48 8.20
C SER A 833 20.48 0.67 7.07
N VAL A 834 20.83 -0.41 6.39
CA VAL A 834 21.68 -0.31 5.19
C VAL A 834 20.97 0.46 4.08
N ALA A 835 19.63 0.37 4.01
CA ALA A 835 18.79 1.04 3.02
C ALA A 835 18.43 2.48 3.41
N TYR A 836 18.10 2.73 4.67
CA TYR A 836 17.49 3.99 5.12
C TYR A 836 18.33 4.77 6.13
N GLY A 837 19.53 4.30 6.48
CA GLY A 837 20.36 4.92 7.52
C GLY A 837 19.69 4.87 8.90
N HIS A 838 19.83 5.94 9.66
CA HIS A 838 19.20 6.14 10.97
C HIS A 838 18.58 7.54 11.05
N PRO A 839 17.71 7.86 12.03
CA PRO A 839 16.95 9.12 12.04
C PRO A 839 17.77 10.41 11.87
N SER A 840 19.00 10.44 12.38
CA SER A 840 19.89 11.61 12.29
C SER A 840 20.77 11.66 11.03
N ALA A 841 20.81 10.57 10.27
CA ALA A 841 21.50 10.47 8.97
C ALA A 841 20.68 9.56 8.04
N PRO A 842 19.49 10.04 7.61
CA PRO A 842 18.62 9.27 6.72
C PRO A 842 19.31 9.04 5.37
N ARG A 843 19.01 7.90 4.74
CA ARG A 843 19.42 7.58 3.37
C ARG A 843 18.22 7.22 2.52
N GLU A 844 18.37 7.37 1.21
CA GLU A 844 17.40 6.97 0.20
C GLU A 844 17.96 5.86 -0.70
N ASP A 845 18.65 4.89 -0.09
CA ASP A 845 19.29 3.77 -0.80
C ASP A 845 18.43 2.49 -0.79
N GLY A 846 17.19 2.60 -0.31
CA GLY A 846 16.24 1.49 -0.32
C GLY A 846 15.83 1.16 -1.75
N GLU A 847 15.81 -0.13 -2.09
CA GLU A 847 15.10 -0.53 -3.30
C GLU A 847 13.65 -0.07 -3.14
N LEU A 848 13.11 0.62 -4.15
CA LEU A 848 11.67 0.68 -4.33
C LEU A 848 11.24 -0.78 -4.38
N ILE A 849 10.69 -1.29 -3.29
CA ILE A 849 9.85 -2.47 -3.36
C ILE A 849 8.71 -2.03 -4.24
N GLY A 850 8.87 -2.23 -5.55
CA GLY A 850 7.84 -1.96 -6.51
C GLY A 850 6.63 -2.71 -6.00
N ILE A 851 5.55 -1.97 -5.77
CA ILE A 851 4.24 -2.53 -5.51
C ILE A 851 3.87 -3.21 -6.84
N ILE A 852 4.40 -4.42 -6.97
CA ILE A 852 4.30 -5.38 -8.07
C ILE A 852 4.72 -4.82 -9.45
N PRO A 853 6.03 -4.69 -9.75
CA PRO A 853 6.49 -4.34 -11.11
C PRO A 853 6.21 -5.45 -12.14
N ARG A 854 5.77 -6.63 -11.69
CA ARG A 854 5.46 -7.78 -12.55
C ARG A 854 4.13 -7.62 -13.30
N PHE A 855 3.13 -7.02 -12.67
CA PHE A 855 1.79 -6.90 -13.22
C PHE A 855 1.51 -5.42 -13.50
N PRO A 856 1.33 -5.02 -14.77
CA PRO A 856 1.09 -3.62 -15.10
C PRO A 856 -0.26 -3.12 -14.57
N TYR A 857 -1.25 -4.01 -14.38
CA TYR A 857 -2.59 -3.63 -13.90
C TYR A 857 -3.08 -4.51 -12.77
N LEU A 858 -3.85 -3.87 -11.87
CA LEU A 858 -4.71 -4.52 -10.88
C LEU A 858 -6.17 -4.24 -11.25
N GLN A 859 -7.02 -5.25 -11.16
CA GLN A 859 -8.46 -5.18 -11.38
C GLN A 859 -9.17 -5.82 -10.19
N SER A 860 -10.16 -5.12 -9.65
CA SER A 860 -11.03 -5.58 -8.57
C SER A 860 -12.48 -5.40 -8.97
N GLY A 861 -13.27 -6.47 -8.91
CA GLY A 861 -14.69 -6.49 -9.19
C GLY A 861 -15.46 -7.04 -8.00
N ILE A 862 -16.50 -6.33 -7.58
CA ILE A 862 -17.30 -6.68 -6.40
C ILE A 862 -18.78 -6.78 -6.79
N ASP A 863 -19.39 -7.88 -6.36
CA ASP A 863 -20.83 -8.11 -6.42
C ASP A 863 -21.35 -8.31 -4.99
N PHE A 864 -22.46 -7.65 -4.67
CA PHE A 864 -23.20 -7.94 -3.44
C PHE A 864 -24.31 -8.95 -3.74
N GLU A 865 -24.29 -10.09 -3.05
CA GLU A 865 -25.23 -11.19 -3.26
C GLU A 865 -25.65 -11.74 -1.88
N ASP A 866 -26.95 -11.91 -1.65
CA ASP A 866 -27.52 -12.52 -0.43
C ASP A 866 -26.96 -11.97 0.91
N ASP A 867 -26.92 -10.65 1.07
CA ASP A 867 -26.31 -9.93 2.21
C ASP A 867 -24.79 -10.15 2.37
N GLY A 868 -24.13 -10.76 1.39
CA GLY A 868 -22.69 -10.99 1.36
C GLY A 868 -21.98 -10.38 0.14
N LEU A 869 -20.76 -10.84 -0.11
CA LEU A 869 -19.81 -10.29 -1.07
C LEU A 869 -19.18 -11.39 -1.93
N ARG A 870 -19.15 -11.17 -3.24
CA ARG A 870 -18.20 -11.84 -4.13
C ARG A 870 -17.19 -10.84 -4.67
N LEU A 871 -15.92 -11.06 -4.39
CA LEU A 871 -14.79 -10.31 -4.92
C LEU A 871 -14.08 -11.13 -6.01
N ARG A 872 -13.83 -10.50 -7.15
CA ARG A 872 -12.95 -11.00 -8.21
C ARG A 872 -11.79 -10.04 -8.38
N PHE A 873 -10.62 -10.45 -7.95
CA PHE A 873 -9.39 -9.71 -8.09
C PHE A 873 -8.49 -10.36 -9.15
N ARG A 874 -7.84 -9.52 -9.95
CA ARG A 874 -6.91 -9.92 -11.00
C ARG A 874 -5.74 -8.96 -11.03
N ALA A 875 -4.53 -9.48 -10.89
CA ALA A 875 -3.30 -8.77 -11.21
C ALA A 875 -2.75 -9.34 -12.52
N GLY A 876 -2.48 -8.50 -13.52
CA GLY A 876 -2.04 -9.00 -14.82
C GLY A 876 -1.88 -7.93 -15.90
N PRO A 877 -1.92 -8.30 -17.19
CA PRO A 877 -1.94 -7.34 -18.29
C PRO A 877 -3.21 -6.47 -18.25
N ALA A 878 -3.17 -5.35 -18.96
CA ALA A 878 -4.34 -4.48 -19.09
C ALA A 878 -5.55 -5.29 -19.58
N PRO A 879 -6.74 -5.13 -18.97
CA PRO A 879 -7.95 -5.73 -19.51
C PRO A 879 -8.18 -5.20 -20.93
N SER A 880 -8.64 -6.10 -21.81
CA SER A 880 -8.96 -5.75 -23.19
C SER A 880 -10.08 -4.72 -23.21
N SER A 881 -9.77 -3.51 -23.68
CA SER A 881 -10.76 -2.47 -23.98
C SER A 881 -10.89 -2.38 -25.50
N PRO A 882 -12.07 -2.65 -26.10
CA PRO A 882 -12.29 -2.36 -27.52
C PRO A 882 -12.01 -0.88 -27.79
N ALA A 883 -11.11 -0.61 -28.72
CA ALA A 883 -10.78 0.76 -29.12
C ALA A 883 -12.01 1.42 -29.78
N PRO A 884 -12.25 2.72 -29.55
CA PRO A 884 -13.23 3.44 -30.36
C PRO A 884 -12.84 3.32 -31.84
N ALA A 885 -13.84 3.23 -32.73
CA ALA A 885 -13.56 3.17 -34.16
C ALA A 885 -12.73 4.39 -34.57
N PRO A 886 -11.58 4.21 -35.27
CA PRO A 886 -10.81 5.34 -35.74
C PRO A 886 -11.68 6.20 -36.65
N ARG A 887 -11.67 7.52 -36.44
CA ARG A 887 -12.30 8.44 -37.40
C ARG A 887 -11.50 8.34 -38.70
N GLU A 888 -12.15 7.96 -39.80
CA GLU A 888 -11.48 7.96 -41.10
C GLU A 888 -11.00 9.38 -41.43
N PRO A 889 -9.71 9.55 -41.79
CA PRO A 889 -9.22 10.85 -42.21
C PRO A 889 -10.02 11.35 -43.41
N GLY A 890 -10.47 12.59 -43.34
CA GLY A 890 -11.10 13.30 -44.43
C GLY A 890 -10.13 13.63 -45.58
N PRO A 891 -10.51 14.54 -46.48
CA PRO A 891 -9.68 14.89 -47.63
C PRO A 891 -8.32 15.47 -47.22
N LYS A 892 -7.33 15.29 -48.09
CA LYS A 892 -6.04 15.96 -48.00
C LYS A 892 -6.23 17.47 -48.18
N LEU A 893 -5.68 18.24 -47.24
CA LEU A 893 -5.76 19.70 -47.22
C LEU A 893 -4.49 20.34 -47.80
N ALA A 894 -3.31 19.84 -47.42
CA ALA A 894 -2.01 20.36 -47.89
C ALA A 894 -0.88 19.33 -47.67
N GLU A 895 0.27 19.55 -48.31
CA GLU A 895 1.55 18.98 -47.86
C GLU A 895 2.20 19.95 -46.87
N LEU A 896 2.83 19.44 -45.82
CA LEU A 896 3.51 20.27 -44.82
C LEU A 896 4.63 21.12 -45.41
N ALA A 897 5.34 20.60 -46.42
CA ALA A 897 6.40 21.32 -47.12
C ALA A 897 5.88 22.64 -47.74
N ASP A 898 4.61 22.70 -48.14
CA ASP A 898 4.00 23.91 -48.68
C ASP A 898 3.69 24.94 -47.57
N LEU A 899 3.57 24.50 -46.32
CA LEU A 899 3.22 25.32 -45.16
C LEU A 899 4.43 25.80 -44.36
N VAL A 900 5.64 25.34 -44.65
CA VAL A 900 6.87 25.74 -43.95
C VAL A 900 7.70 26.67 -44.82
N THR A 901 7.92 27.89 -44.34
CA THR A 901 8.69 28.89 -45.07
C THR A 901 10.19 28.71 -44.85
N LEU A 902 10.90 28.24 -45.87
CA LEU A 902 12.34 27.92 -45.78
C LEU A 902 13.29 29.06 -46.21
N LYS A 903 12.78 30.25 -46.57
CA LYS A 903 13.63 31.32 -47.11
C LYS A 903 14.54 31.94 -46.02
N PRO A 904 15.88 31.75 -46.06
CA PRO A 904 16.78 32.38 -45.08
C PRO A 904 16.70 33.90 -45.17
N GLY A 905 16.66 34.58 -44.03
CA GLY A 905 16.59 36.04 -43.95
C GLY A 905 15.18 36.64 -44.02
N ARG A 906 14.13 35.87 -44.33
CA ARG A 906 12.74 36.31 -44.16
C ARG A 906 12.39 36.43 -42.67
N VAL A 907 11.69 37.50 -42.29
CA VAL A 907 11.24 37.75 -40.91
C VAL A 907 9.72 37.93 -40.88
N LEU A 908 9.04 37.13 -40.06
CA LEU A 908 7.61 37.23 -39.78
C LEU A 908 7.41 37.97 -38.46
N HIS A 909 6.75 39.12 -38.48
CA HIS A 909 6.50 39.93 -37.28
C HIS A 909 5.10 39.64 -36.75
N TYR A 910 5.01 39.26 -35.49
CA TYR A 910 3.76 38.97 -34.80
C TYR A 910 3.54 39.93 -33.63
N ALA A 911 2.27 40.19 -33.33
CA ALA A 911 1.89 40.87 -32.10
C ALA A 911 0.68 40.17 -31.50
N GLY A 912 0.58 40.27 -30.19
CA GLY A 912 -0.50 39.69 -29.40
C GLY A 912 -0.63 40.43 -28.09
N ARG A 913 -1.69 40.10 -27.35
CA ARG A 913 -1.94 40.69 -26.04
C ARG A 913 -2.42 39.62 -25.10
N ASP A 914 -1.82 39.57 -23.93
CA ASP A 914 -2.14 38.68 -22.84
C ASP A 914 -2.70 39.49 -21.65
N SER A 915 -2.84 38.88 -20.47
CA SER A 915 -3.33 39.53 -19.25
C SER A 915 -2.29 40.46 -18.62
N ALA A 916 -1.00 40.24 -18.89
CA ALA A 916 0.10 41.10 -18.47
C ALA A 916 0.34 42.31 -19.39
N GLY A 917 -0.06 42.26 -20.67
CA GLY A 917 0.04 43.37 -21.61
C GLY A 917 0.24 42.98 -23.07
N GLY A 918 0.76 43.92 -23.87
CA GLY A 918 1.04 43.69 -25.29
C GLY A 918 2.43 43.09 -25.49
N HIS A 919 2.51 42.05 -26.31
CA HIS A 919 3.76 41.36 -26.66
C HIS A 919 4.00 41.39 -28.17
N THR A 920 5.26 41.43 -28.56
CA THR A 920 5.66 41.31 -29.96
C THR A 920 6.73 40.25 -30.11
N TRP A 921 6.59 39.40 -31.14
CA TRP A 921 7.54 38.36 -31.49
C TRP A 921 7.98 38.56 -32.94
N SER A 922 9.23 38.29 -33.27
CA SER A 922 9.63 38.12 -34.67
C SER A 922 10.14 36.72 -34.87
N TRP A 923 9.82 36.08 -35.99
CA TRP A 923 10.32 34.76 -36.34
C TRP A 923 11.19 34.87 -37.59
N GLN A 924 12.47 34.52 -37.48
CA GLN A 924 13.43 34.61 -38.58
C GLN A 924 14.11 33.26 -38.83
N VAL A 925 14.16 32.84 -40.09
CA VAL A 925 15.03 31.73 -40.51
C VAL A 925 16.46 32.26 -40.68
N THR A 926 17.38 31.81 -39.82
CA THR A 926 18.77 32.29 -39.82
C THR A 926 19.67 31.41 -40.68
N ALA A 927 19.41 30.10 -40.74
CA ALA A 927 20.15 29.16 -41.55
C ALA A 927 19.31 27.95 -41.96
N THR A 928 19.63 27.36 -43.11
CA THR A 928 19.11 26.08 -43.58
C THR A 928 20.27 25.21 -44.04
N GLU A 929 20.31 23.96 -43.61
CA GLU A 929 21.36 22.98 -43.93
C GLU A 929 20.70 21.69 -44.44
N GLU A 930 21.07 21.26 -45.66
CA GLU A 930 20.63 19.97 -46.19
C GLU A 930 21.38 18.83 -45.50
N THR A 931 20.64 17.88 -44.93
CA THR A 931 21.20 16.71 -44.25
C THR A 931 20.63 15.41 -44.83
N PRO A 932 21.27 14.25 -44.64
CA PRO A 932 20.73 12.97 -45.09
C PRO A 932 19.36 12.60 -44.47
N ARG A 933 18.92 13.31 -43.42
CA ARG A 933 17.64 13.10 -42.74
C ARG A 933 16.59 14.16 -43.10
N GLY A 934 16.90 15.06 -44.04
CA GLY A 934 16.05 16.20 -44.42
C GLY A 934 16.73 17.55 -44.21
N THR A 935 15.99 18.63 -44.40
CA THR A 935 16.49 20.01 -44.27
C THR A 935 16.45 20.45 -42.81
N ARG A 936 17.62 20.71 -42.21
CA ARG A 936 17.73 21.32 -40.88
C ARG A 936 17.55 22.83 -41.01
N ILE A 937 16.68 23.40 -40.18
CA ILE A 937 16.31 24.81 -40.18
C ILE A 937 16.64 25.39 -38.80
N THR A 938 17.43 26.46 -38.76
CA THR A 938 17.70 27.20 -37.52
C THR A 938 16.91 28.51 -37.57
N THR A 939 16.19 28.80 -36.49
CA THR A 939 15.39 30.03 -36.35
C THR A 939 15.89 30.88 -35.19
N SER A 940 15.61 32.18 -35.26
CA SER A 940 15.77 33.14 -34.18
C SER A 940 14.44 33.84 -33.95
N GLU A 941 14.04 33.89 -32.69
CA GLU A 941 12.73 34.33 -32.22
C GLU A 941 12.89 35.36 -31.10
N PRO A 942 13.29 36.61 -31.43
CA PRO A 942 13.30 37.69 -30.45
C PRO A 942 11.87 38.04 -30.05
N TRP A 943 11.65 38.21 -28.75
CA TRP A 943 10.36 38.58 -28.18
C TRP A 943 10.51 39.72 -27.19
N LYS A 944 9.49 40.58 -27.13
CA LYS A 944 9.44 41.72 -26.22
C LYS A 944 8.08 41.76 -25.51
N GLY A 945 8.13 41.70 -24.19
CA GLY A 945 6.97 41.88 -23.31
C GLY A 945 6.94 43.26 -22.66
N PRO A 946 6.01 43.47 -21.70
CA PRO A 946 5.84 44.74 -21.00
C PRO A 946 7.08 45.18 -20.21
N GLU A 947 7.76 44.24 -19.55
CA GLU A 947 8.92 44.50 -18.67
C GLU A 947 10.20 43.74 -19.08
N GLU A 948 10.10 42.82 -20.04
CA GLU A 948 11.16 41.88 -20.39
C GLU A 948 11.39 41.77 -21.90
N PHE A 949 12.57 41.27 -22.28
CA PHE A 949 12.97 40.99 -23.65
C PHE A 949 13.93 39.81 -23.66
N GLY A 950 13.75 38.89 -24.62
CA GLY A 950 14.61 37.72 -24.74
C GLY A 950 14.68 37.16 -26.16
N HIS A 951 15.50 36.12 -26.36
CA HIS A 951 15.68 35.46 -27.65
C HIS A 951 15.58 33.93 -27.56
N PHE A 952 14.63 33.35 -28.30
CA PHE A 952 14.58 31.90 -28.51
C PHE A 952 15.24 31.50 -29.82
N HIS A 953 16.02 30.42 -29.81
CA HIS A 953 16.60 29.83 -31.01
C HIS A 953 16.11 28.39 -31.13
N ASN A 954 15.34 28.08 -32.18
CA ASN A 954 14.89 26.72 -32.44
C ASN A 954 15.71 26.07 -33.55
N THR A 955 15.91 24.76 -33.44
CA THR A 955 16.38 23.93 -34.54
C THR A 955 15.27 22.96 -34.90
N LEU A 956 14.81 23.04 -36.14
CA LEU A 956 13.79 22.18 -36.73
C LEU A 956 14.45 21.28 -37.80
N LEU A 957 13.86 20.12 -38.05
CA LEU A 957 14.25 19.20 -39.11
C LEU A 957 12.99 18.91 -39.94
N LEU A 958 12.97 19.40 -41.18
CA LEU A 958 11.95 19.04 -42.16
C LEU A 958 12.40 17.77 -42.87
N ALA A 959 11.76 16.64 -42.53
CA ALA A 959 12.03 15.31 -43.09
C ALA A 959 10.85 14.84 -43.96
N ASP A 960 11.04 13.71 -44.66
CA ASP A 960 10.01 13.13 -45.54
C ASP A 960 8.70 12.78 -44.81
N ASP A 961 8.77 12.52 -43.50
CA ASP A 961 7.61 12.12 -42.69
C ASP A 961 6.97 13.28 -41.91
N GLY A 962 7.59 14.46 -41.87
CA GLY A 962 7.07 15.61 -41.13
C GLY A 962 8.09 16.69 -40.75
N LEU A 963 7.64 17.66 -39.94
CA LEU A 963 8.46 18.70 -39.33
C LEU A 963 8.70 18.38 -37.86
N HIS A 964 9.98 18.31 -37.50
CA HIS A 964 10.47 17.83 -36.22
C HIS A 964 11.24 18.91 -35.45
N GLN A 965 10.86 19.27 -34.23
CA GLN A 965 11.71 20.14 -33.39
C GLN A 965 12.78 19.32 -32.66
N VAL A 966 14.06 19.59 -32.95
CA VAL A 966 15.20 18.82 -32.44
C VAL A 966 15.93 19.48 -31.26
N SER A 967 15.94 20.80 -31.17
CA SER A 967 16.47 21.50 -30.00
C SER A 967 15.93 22.92 -29.91
N TRP A 968 15.99 23.50 -28.72
CA TRP A 968 15.83 24.93 -28.52
C TRP A 968 16.90 25.47 -27.56
N LYS A 969 17.16 26.77 -27.63
CA LYS A 969 18.08 27.48 -26.74
C LYS A 969 17.59 28.91 -26.50
N ASP A 970 17.71 29.38 -25.26
CA ASP A 970 17.49 30.76 -24.86
C ASP A 970 18.66 31.28 -24.00
N GLU A 971 18.38 32.31 -23.20
CA GLU A 971 19.34 32.97 -22.29
C GLU A 971 19.58 32.15 -21.01
N ASP A 972 18.60 31.34 -20.59
CA ASP A 972 18.61 30.58 -19.33
C ASP A 972 19.07 29.13 -19.51
N GLY A 973 19.02 28.60 -20.73
CA GLY A 973 19.43 27.24 -20.99
C GLY A 973 19.30 26.78 -22.44
N SER A 974 19.49 25.48 -22.63
CA SER A 974 19.24 24.81 -23.90
C SER A 974 18.66 23.44 -23.67
N CYS A 975 17.72 23.04 -24.52
CA CYS A 975 17.16 21.69 -24.51
C CYS A 975 17.49 20.97 -25.81
N THR A 976 18.06 19.78 -25.71
CA THR A 976 18.26 18.88 -26.85
C THR A 976 17.30 17.71 -26.74
N PHE A 977 16.54 17.44 -27.80
CA PHE A 977 15.57 16.36 -27.83
C PHE A 977 16.14 15.11 -28.51
N LEU A 978 16.02 13.97 -27.84
CA LEU A 978 16.36 12.65 -28.39
C LEU A 978 15.28 12.18 -29.38
N THR A 979 14.03 12.58 -29.14
CA THR A 979 12.87 12.38 -30.03
C THR A 979 12.16 13.73 -30.20
N PRO A 980 11.71 14.13 -31.40
CA PRO A 980 11.18 15.48 -31.63
C PRO A 980 9.98 15.86 -30.75
N VAL A 981 9.93 17.10 -30.26
CA VAL A 981 8.79 17.61 -29.44
C VAL A 981 7.60 18.00 -30.30
N LEU A 982 7.84 18.76 -31.37
CA LEU A 982 6.86 19.04 -32.40
C LEU A 982 7.05 18.02 -33.51
N ASP A 983 5.97 17.35 -33.94
CA ASP A 983 5.97 16.29 -34.97
C ASP A 983 4.74 16.47 -35.89
N ILE A 984 4.76 17.52 -36.72
CA ILE A 984 3.66 17.77 -37.67
C ILE A 984 3.80 16.80 -38.85
N PRO A 985 2.77 16.03 -39.22
CA PRO A 985 2.87 15.06 -40.32
C PRO A 985 3.02 15.74 -41.67
N ALA A 986 3.77 15.10 -42.59
CA ALA A 986 3.93 15.58 -43.96
C ALA A 986 2.59 15.68 -44.72
N ASP A 987 1.71 14.68 -44.59
CA ASP A 987 0.39 14.65 -45.23
C ASP A 987 -0.70 15.15 -44.26
N LEU A 988 -1.24 16.36 -44.51
CA LEU A 988 -2.24 16.99 -43.64
C LEU A 988 -3.66 16.73 -44.15
N ARG A 989 -4.36 15.79 -43.51
CA ARG A 989 -5.74 15.40 -43.84
C ARG A 989 -6.70 15.86 -42.75
N SER A 990 -7.86 16.39 -43.13
CA SER A 990 -8.88 16.79 -42.15
C SER A 990 -9.26 15.62 -41.23
N GLY A 991 -9.36 15.86 -39.93
CA GLY A 991 -9.67 14.84 -38.93
C GLY A 991 -8.51 13.89 -38.58
N SER A 992 -7.34 14.00 -39.24
CA SER A 992 -6.18 13.20 -38.85
C SER A 992 -5.60 13.68 -37.52
N VAL A 993 -5.14 12.72 -36.71
CA VAL A 993 -4.50 12.95 -35.41
C VAL A 993 -3.13 12.28 -35.42
N ARG A 994 -2.08 13.02 -35.03
CA ARG A 994 -0.72 12.49 -34.82
C ARG A 994 -0.31 12.75 -33.37
N SER A 995 0.07 11.70 -32.65
CA SER A 995 0.60 11.79 -31.29
C SER A 995 2.07 11.42 -31.29
N SER A 996 2.88 12.16 -30.53
CA SER A 996 4.31 11.90 -30.37
C SER A 996 4.74 12.10 -28.91
N SER A 997 5.69 11.29 -28.47
CA SER A 997 6.31 11.38 -27.14
C SER A 997 7.78 11.73 -27.31
N SER A 998 8.22 12.79 -26.63
CA SER A 998 9.58 13.30 -26.68
C SER A 998 10.29 13.13 -25.35
N ARG A 999 11.58 12.81 -25.43
CA ARG A 999 12.52 12.88 -24.30
C ARG A 999 13.67 13.79 -24.69
N GLY A 1000 14.08 14.66 -23.78
CA GLY A 1000 15.22 15.55 -23.97
C GLY A 1000 16.04 15.75 -22.70
N GLU A 1001 17.08 16.56 -22.84
CA GLU A 1001 17.93 17.01 -21.74
C GLU A 1001 17.96 18.54 -21.78
N HIS A 1002 17.48 19.16 -20.70
CA HIS A 1002 17.60 20.59 -20.47
C HIS A 1002 18.89 20.86 -19.71
N LYS A 1003 19.71 21.77 -20.24
CA LYS A 1003 20.99 22.20 -19.66
C LYS A 1003 20.90 23.66 -19.28
N SER A 1004 21.07 23.94 -18.00
CA SER A 1004 21.02 25.28 -17.40
C SER A 1004 22.12 25.44 -16.35
N THR A 1005 22.14 26.57 -15.63
CA THR A 1005 22.99 26.79 -14.46
C THR A 1005 22.13 27.06 -13.21
N ASP A 1006 22.51 26.52 -12.06
CA ASP A 1006 21.85 26.81 -10.78
C ASP A 1006 22.17 28.22 -10.25
N GLU A 1007 21.57 28.61 -9.12
CA GLU A 1007 21.79 29.92 -8.47
C GLU A 1007 23.26 30.17 -8.08
N ASP A 1008 24.05 29.11 -7.89
CA ASP A 1008 25.48 29.16 -7.60
C ASP A 1008 26.36 29.14 -8.87
N GLY A 1009 25.74 29.12 -10.06
CA GLY A 1009 26.41 29.08 -11.36
C GLY A 1009 26.97 27.70 -11.75
N LYS A 1010 26.57 26.62 -11.09
CA LYS A 1010 26.97 25.25 -11.46
C LYS A 1010 26.07 24.70 -12.58
N PRO A 1011 26.63 23.93 -13.52
CA PRO A 1011 25.85 23.33 -14.58
C PRO A 1011 24.85 22.30 -14.03
N LEU A 1012 23.60 22.46 -14.42
CA LEU A 1012 22.48 21.57 -14.14
C LEU A 1012 22.08 20.84 -15.44
N THR A 1013 21.71 19.57 -15.35
CA THR A 1013 21.14 18.84 -16.49
C THR A 1013 19.94 18.03 -16.03
N GLU A 1014 18.78 18.33 -16.58
CA GLU A 1014 17.50 17.74 -16.18
C GLU A 1014 16.84 17.01 -17.34
N PRO A 1015 16.20 15.85 -17.09
CA PRO A 1015 15.42 15.18 -18.12
C PRO A 1015 14.14 15.98 -18.41
N VAL A 1016 13.83 16.13 -19.70
CA VAL A 1016 12.59 16.71 -20.19
C VAL A 1016 11.76 15.63 -20.84
N LEU A 1017 10.46 15.62 -20.56
CA LEU A 1017 9.49 14.76 -21.22
C LEU A 1017 8.39 15.61 -21.79
N ASN A 1018 7.99 15.34 -23.03
CA ASN A 1018 6.83 15.99 -23.64
C ASN A 1018 5.93 14.96 -24.33
N GLU A 1019 4.63 15.19 -24.29
CA GLU A 1019 3.62 14.49 -25.07
C GLU A 1019 2.91 15.52 -25.93
N THR A 1020 2.97 15.34 -27.25
CA THR A 1020 2.35 16.23 -28.23
C THR A 1020 1.28 15.49 -29.00
N GLU A 1021 0.15 16.14 -29.24
CA GLU A 1021 -0.93 15.63 -30.10
C GLU A 1021 -1.37 16.74 -31.05
N ILE A 1022 -1.34 16.45 -32.35
CA ILE A 1022 -1.73 17.38 -33.41
C ILE A 1022 -2.97 16.84 -34.09
N THR A 1023 -4.02 17.65 -34.12
CA THR A 1023 -5.26 17.34 -34.85
C THR A 1023 -5.45 18.33 -35.99
N VAL A 1024 -5.59 17.84 -37.22
CA VAL A 1024 -5.85 18.68 -38.39
C VAL A 1024 -7.36 18.93 -38.47
N LEU A 1025 -7.80 20.17 -38.25
CA LEU A 1025 -9.23 20.48 -38.14
C LEU A 1025 -9.88 20.75 -39.50
N GLY A 1026 -9.21 21.48 -40.38
CA GLY A 1026 -9.79 21.92 -41.66
C GLY A 1026 -9.06 23.12 -42.24
N THR A 1027 -9.72 23.83 -43.16
CA THR A 1027 -9.24 25.07 -43.75
C THR A 1027 -10.18 26.23 -43.44
N GLU A 1028 -9.63 27.40 -43.08
CA GLU A 1028 -10.40 28.61 -42.79
C GLU A 1028 -9.71 29.83 -43.44
N THR A 1029 -10.48 30.85 -43.83
CA THR A 1029 -9.91 32.15 -44.21
C THR A 1029 -9.59 32.94 -42.95
N VAL A 1030 -8.38 33.49 -42.87
CA VAL A 1030 -7.88 34.20 -41.68
C VAL A 1030 -7.52 35.63 -42.04
N GLU A 1031 -8.14 36.58 -41.35
CA GLU A 1031 -7.84 38.01 -41.46
C GLU A 1031 -6.97 38.46 -40.29
N VAL A 1032 -5.78 38.99 -40.61
CA VAL A 1032 -4.79 39.55 -39.65
C VAL A 1032 -4.25 40.88 -40.19
N PRO A 1033 -3.53 41.69 -39.39
CA PRO A 1033 -3.03 42.99 -39.87
C PRO A 1033 -2.09 42.90 -41.09
N ALA A 1034 -1.38 41.78 -41.29
CA ALA A 1034 -0.57 41.55 -42.48
C ALA A 1034 -1.39 41.33 -43.78
N GLY A 1035 -2.69 41.07 -43.68
CA GLY A 1035 -3.59 40.81 -44.80
C GLY A 1035 -4.61 39.70 -44.57
N THR A 1036 -5.37 39.38 -45.61
CA THR A 1036 -6.31 38.25 -45.64
C THR A 1036 -5.63 37.05 -46.28
N PHE A 1037 -5.61 35.92 -45.58
CA PHE A 1037 -5.03 34.66 -46.05
C PHE A 1037 -6.14 33.62 -46.23
N GLU A 1038 -6.34 33.17 -47.47
CA GLU A 1038 -7.34 32.16 -47.80
C GLU A 1038 -6.76 30.74 -47.68
N ASN A 1039 -7.61 29.74 -47.42
CA ASN A 1039 -7.21 28.33 -47.33
C ASN A 1039 -6.14 28.03 -46.26
N CYS A 1040 -6.12 28.77 -45.15
CA CYS A 1040 -5.20 28.46 -44.05
C CYS A 1040 -5.58 27.11 -43.43
N VAL A 1041 -4.62 26.19 -43.36
CA VAL A 1041 -4.79 24.91 -42.67
C VAL A 1041 -4.78 25.17 -41.17
N LYS A 1042 -5.89 24.85 -40.53
CA LYS A 1042 -6.06 24.96 -39.09
C LYS A 1042 -5.68 23.64 -38.44
N ILE A 1043 -4.69 23.70 -37.55
CA ILE A 1043 -4.31 22.58 -36.70
C ILE A 1043 -4.59 22.94 -35.24
N GLU A 1044 -4.92 21.94 -34.46
CA GLU A 1044 -4.92 21.99 -33.01
C GLU A 1044 -3.69 21.27 -32.49
N LEU A 1045 -2.91 21.97 -31.67
CA LEU A 1045 -1.72 21.46 -31.01
C LEU A 1045 -2.02 21.35 -29.52
N TYR A 1046 -2.02 20.14 -28.99
CA TYR A 1046 -2.05 19.85 -27.56
C TYR A 1046 -0.67 19.39 -27.13
N GLN A 1047 -0.14 19.95 -26.05
CA GLN A 1047 1.15 19.56 -25.49
C GLN A 1047 1.07 19.47 -23.97
N GLU A 1048 1.66 18.43 -23.41
CA GLU A 1048 2.04 18.34 -22.00
C GLU A 1048 3.54 18.18 -21.90
N GLY A 1049 4.16 18.82 -20.92
CA GLY A 1049 5.58 18.61 -20.67
C GLY A 1049 5.96 18.72 -19.21
N VAL A 1050 7.02 17.99 -18.85
CA VAL A 1050 7.63 17.99 -17.52
C VAL A 1050 9.13 18.22 -17.66
N TRP A 1051 9.66 19.19 -16.93
CA TRP A 1051 11.09 19.36 -16.68
C TRP A 1051 11.29 19.80 -15.23
N GLY A 1052 12.20 19.14 -14.50
CA GLY A 1052 12.33 19.37 -13.05
C GLY A 1052 11.00 19.14 -12.31
N SER A 1053 10.56 20.15 -11.55
CA SER A 1053 9.24 20.24 -10.89
C SER A 1053 8.17 20.93 -11.74
N TYR A 1054 8.53 21.51 -12.89
CA TYR A 1054 7.61 22.25 -13.73
C TYR A 1054 6.77 21.29 -14.59
N PHE A 1055 5.45 21.45 -14.56
CA PHE A 1055 4.52 20.82 -15.49
C PHE A 1055 3.73 21.90 -16.21
N HIS A 1056 3.65 21.78 -17.52
CA HIS A 1056 2.78 22.63 -18.33
C HIS A 1056 1.86 21.77 -19.19
N ARG A 1057 0.69 22.32 -19.48
CA ARG A 1057 -0.27 21.81 -20.45
C ARG A 1057 -0.72 22.97 -21.30
N THR A 1058 -0.54 22.88 -22.61
CA THR A 1058 -0.97 23.90 -23.56
C THR A 1058 -1.88 23.29 -24.61
N ARG A 1059 -2.89 24.04 -25.03
CA ARG A 1059 -3.75 23.71 -26.17
C ARG A 1059 -3.87 24.94 -27.06
N ARG A 1060 -3.45 24.85 -28.31
CA ARG A 1060 -3.38 25.98 -29.23
C ARG A 1060 -4.04 25.64 -30.56
N HIS A 1061 -4.79 26.58 -31.13
CA HIS A 1061 -5.14 26.56 -32.55
C HIS A 1061 -4.12 27.36 -33.32
N GLN A 1062 -3.60 26.79 -34.41
CA GLN A 1062 -2.65 27.43 -35.28
C GLN A 1062 -3.15 27.36 -36.72
N TRP A 1063 -3.01 28.46 -37.44
CA TRP A 1063 -3.42 28.58 -38.84
C TRP A 1063 -2.19 28.78 -39.70
N TYR A 1064 -1.95 27.86 -40.63
CA TYR A 1064 -0.81 27.87 -41.53
C TYR A 1064 -1.27 28.16 -42.95
N HIS A 1065 -0.68 29.17 -43.58
CA HIS A 1065 -0.94 29.52 -44.98
C HIS A 1065 0.18 29.01 -45.90
N PRO A 1066 -0.14 28.36 -47.04
CA PRO A 1066 0.84 27.94 -48.02
C PRO A 1066 1.78 29.07 -48.47
N GLY A 1067 3.09 28.86 -48.40
CA GLY A 1067 4.12 29.84 -48.81
C GLY A 1067 4.39 30.99 -47.83
N THR A 1068 3.57 31.14 -46.78
CA THR A 1068 3.77 32.15 -45.72
C THR A 1068 4.18 31.53 -44.40
N GLY A 1069 3.56 30.40 -44.01
CA GLY A 1069 3.76 29.78 -42.70
C GLY A 1069 2.65 30.11 -41.71
N LEU A 1070 3.00 30.17 -40.42
CA LEU A 1070 2.06 30.48 -39.35
C LEU A 1070 1.50 31.90 -39.52
N VAL A 1071 0.18 32.04 -39.57
CA VAL A 1071 -0.52 33.33 -39.74
C VAL A 1071 -1.16 33.79 -38.43
N ARG A 1072 -1.72 32.84 -37.67
CA ARG A 1072 -2.38 33.08 -36.40
C ARG A 1072 -2.13 31.91 -35.46
N SER A 1073 -1.95 32.19 -34.17
CA SER A 1073 -1.98 31.20 -33.09
C SER A 1073 -2.88 31.70 -31.97
N VAL A 1074 -3.77 30.85 -31.45
CA VAL A 1074 -4.69 31.16 -30.36
C VAL A 1074 -4.52 30.12 -29.27
N ASP A 1075 -4.16 30.54 -28.06
CA ASP A 1075 -4.14 29.67 -26.88
C ASP A 1075 -5.55 29.47 -26.32
N LEU A 1076 -5.91 28.21 -26.04
CA LEU A 1076 -7.22 27.80 -25.53
C LEU A 1076 -7.18 27.45 -24.04
N THR A 1077 -5.98 27.29 -23.46
CA THR A 1077 -5.72 26.89 -22.07
C THR A 1077 -5.77 28.06 -21.07
N GLY A 1078 -5.67 29.32 -21.52
CA GLY A 1078 -5.65 30.52 -20.66
C GLY A 1078 -6.59 31.65 -21.10
N VAL A 1079 -6.35 32.87 -20.59
CA VAL A 1079 -6.91 34.14 -21.09
C VAL A 1079 -5.75 34.97 -21.68
N GLU A 1080 -4.91 34.38 -22.54
CA GLU A 1080 -3.61 34.94 -23.00
C GLU A 1080 -3.20 34.40 -24.39
N PRO A 1081 -2.25 35.04 -25.11
CA PRO A 1081 -2.50 35.88 -26.28
C PRO A 1081 -2.94 35.15 -27.55
N THR A 1082 -3.81 35.81 -28.31
CA THR A 1082 -3.89 35.60 -29.76
C THR A 1082 -2.66 36.25 -30.40
N MET A 1083 -1.86 35.46 -31.10
CA MET A 1083 -0.70 35.91 -31.86
C MET A 1083 -1.11 36.06 -33.32
N ASP A 1084 -1.12 37.29 -33.82
CA ASP A 1084 -1.48 37.61 -35.20
C ASP A 1084 -0.28 38.15 -35.97
N LEU A 1085 -0.12 37.67 -37.21
CA LEU A 1085 0.89 38.17 -38.13
C LEU A 1085 0.60 39.64 -38.49
N GLN A 1086 1.57 40.51 -38.19
CA GLN A 1086 1.49 41.95 -38.39
C GLN A 1086 2.05 42.39 -39.73
N ARG A 1087 3.22 41.86 -40.10
CA ARG A 1087 3.90 42.16 -41.36
C ARG A 1087 4.94 41.10 -41.68
N ILE A 1088 5.28 41.01 -42.96
CA ILE A 1088 6.30 40.10 -43.51
C ILE A 1088 7.44 40.98 -44.04
N GLU A 1089 8.67 40.74 -43.57
CA GLU A 1089 9.87 41.33 -44.15
C GLU A 1089 10.58 40.26 -44.98
N GLU A 1090 10.65 40.50 -46.29
CA GLU A 1090 11.39 39.65 -47.21
C GLU A 1090 12.90 39.95 -47.12
N PRO A 1091 13.78 38.96 -47.37
CA PRO A 1091 15.22 39.17 -47.39
C PRO A 1091 15.58 40.23 -48.44
N ALA A 1092 16.53 41.12 -48.12
CA ALA A 1092 16.94 42.20 -49.00
C ALA A 1092 17.60 41.64 -50.28
N GLY A 1093 16.81 41.56 -51.36
CA GLY A 1093 17.24 41.12 -52.68
C GLY A 1093 16.38 40.01 -53.26
N GLU A 1094 15.26 40.37 -53.87
CA GLU A 1094 14.72 39.72 -55.08
C GLU A 1094 14.52 40.80 -56.15
#